data_AF-A0A2D0Q7V4-F1
#
_entry.id   AF-A0A2D0Q7V4-F1
#
_cell.length_a   1.000
_cell.length_b   1.000
_cell.length_c   1.000
_cell.angle_alpha   90.00
_cell.angle_beta   90.00
_cell.angle_gamma   90.00
#
_symmetry.space_group_name_H-M   'P 1'
#
loop_
_entity.id
_entity.type
_entity.pdbx_description
1 polymer ?
#
loop_
_entity_poly.entity_id
_entity_poly.type
_entity_poly.pdbx_seq_one_letter_code
_entity_poly.pdbx_strand_id
1 'polypeptide(L)'
;MEYYCTLLLWTLCLWPGLHDCFNIDTKSHRVIKGPKQVQFGFTVQQHTAGGQKWLLVGAPLETNGQHQTGDVYKCSLSRRTPGPSCTKLNLGKISLTNVSERKEKMRLGMTLTSNPKDNSFVACGPLWSYECGSSYYSTGICSRVNASFKFSRTIAPAFQRCETYMDIVIVLDGSNSIYPWYEVQDFLINILQKFYIGPGQIQVGVVQYGEKVVAEFQLNDYRSVEEVVKAARQIQQRGGEETNTALGISVARSQAFKQGGRRGAKKVMIVITDGESHDSPNLKQVIEDCEKDGIVRYAIAVLGYYNRRGIDAKAFLKEIKDIATDPDDKHFFNVTDEAALKDIVDALGERIFSLEGTSKNGTAFGLQMSQAGFSTHVVEDGILVGAVGAYDWNGAVLKETRHGKVVPPKSSYAQEFPEELKNHGAYLGYTVTSVVSARSGQLYVAGAPRFNHTGKVIIFTLKNTGELTILHSLKGQQIGSYYGSEIAAVDIDGDGVTDNLLVAAPMFFSGGWERGKVYIYRITDQPRFILEGVLELSDLSENARFGSALAPVSDLNGDSFNDLVVGAPLEDEHRGAIYIYNSQRNRILRKYKQRISAAELAPGLQYFGRSIHGKMDMNGDGLVDLAVGSLGAAILLWSRSVIRIHATVRFEPSKVNIFNKDCRRGGKDVTCMSAIVCLNVTARTVVKPTQEVGLWYNTYIEEKRFNPRAVMDDSDRQQPQNLTMLPGEENCEHIYFHVMETTDYARPIIFTVETGLQDPENGPTLDDTWPTTVRTQLPFWNGCDEDDHCVPDLVIQTQTDLISRKQFCGQVFRVGSALCLSQSEPEDTERVIEASRKKMVVDVRLENRGENAYGAHINISYSRNLQFSSLIVKDNSDIQIVCHSGDKHRNEKYCDVGAPFMRAKTQVTFRLEFEFISSVLLDHVRVILVTGSDGEEVALQDNINDIFYMLRYEADLLFTRDSNPSHWEIKANLALEKAENLRPPFNFTFQIQNLGYFPISNLQLNIMIPEVTKNGNRFLQIQHFHIDQVDGTHCIPPQHIAHSRASPEDLSRVSRLNYTNSLAVPIQCNVNLSSYREVDVRISGSLRVDSLHELKFKTLELVTTASVELSQASPMFLQEERPIRHIILEVRKEEDYRVPIWIIIGSTLGGLLLLSLLILALWKLGFFQRQKPREEAENEANGKVAEER
;
A
#
# COMPACT_ATOMS: atom_id res chain seq x y z
N MET A 1 40.02 38.55 15.23
CA MET A 1 38.99 38.57 14.17
C MET A 1 39.23 37.51 13.09
N GLU A 2 40.46 37.00 12.90
CA GLU A 2 40.74 35.96 11.89
C GLU A 2 40.36 34.53 12.31
N TYR A 3 40.28 34.23 13.61
CA TYR A 3 39.88 32.90 14.11
C TYR A 3 38.38 32.58 13.97
N TYR A 4 37.53 33.59 13.79
CA TYR A 4 36.08 33.39 13.60
C TYR A 4 35.70 33.18 12.12
N CYS A 5 36.51 33.67 11.18
CA CYS A 5 36.27 33.45 9.74
C CYS A 5 36.69 32.04 9.29
N THR A 6 37.77 31.49 9.85
CA THR A 6 38.23 30.13 9.52
C THR A 6 37.33 29.04 10.08
N LEU A 7 36.70 29.27 11.25
CA LEU A 7 35.72 28.33 11.80
C LEU A 7 34.40 28.31 11.00
N LEU A 8 33.99 29.45 10.44
CA LEU A 8 32.76 29.55 9.62
C LEU A 8 32.92 28.90 8.24
N LEU A 9 34.12 28.95 7.65
CA LEU A 9 34.43 28.23 6.41
C LEU A 9 34.53 26.71 6.63
N TRP A 10 35.00 26.25 7.79
CA TRP A 10 35.06 24.82 8.12
C TRP A 10 33.70 24.22 8.49
N THR A 11 32.78 24.99 9.09
CA THR A 11 31.43 24.50 9.40
C THR A 11 30.51 24.41 8.19
N LEU A 12 30.76 25.19 7.12
CA LEU A 12 30.05 25.06 5.84
C LEU A 12 30.46 23.80 5.04
N CYS A 13 31.68 23.28 5.23
CA CYS A 13 32.13 22.03 4.59
C CYS A 13 31.71 20.74 5.32
N LEU A 14 31.10 20.83 6.50
CA LEU A 14 30.70 19.68 7.34
C LEU A 14 29.19 19.44 7.37
N TRP A 15 28.44 19.95 6.40
CA TRP A 15 27.07 19.51 6.14
C TRP A 15 27.06 18.39 5.09
N PRO A 16 26.90 17.12 5.48
CA PRO A 16 26.65 16.06 4.51
C PRO A 16 25.26 16.27 3.92
N GLY A 17 25.17 16.88 2.74
CA GLY A 17 23.89 17.06 2.03
C GLY A 17 23.80 18.10 0.92
N LEU A 18 24.87 18.85 0.59
CA LEU A 18 24.78 19.95 -0.39
C LEU A 18 25.41 19.71 -1.77
N HIS A 19 26.02 18.55 -2.05
CA HIS A 19 26.59 18.27 -3.38
C HIS A 19 26.45 16.79 -3.80
N ASP A 20 25.22 16.30 -3.87
CA ASP A 20 24.90 15.11 -4.69
C ASP A 20 24.31 15.62 -6.03
N CYS A 21 25.13 16.30 -6.82
CA CYS A 21 24.76 16.67 -8.19
C CYS A 21 24.92 15.44 -9.08
N PHE A 22 23.82 14.72 -9.29
CA PHE A 22 23.67 13.87 -10.47
C PHE A 22 23.58 14.75 -11.72
N ASN A 23 23.64 14.13 -12.90
CA ASN A 23 23.96 14.80 -14.14
C ASN A 23 22.89 15.77 -14.70
N ILE A 24 21.85 16.14 -13.96
CA ILE A 24 20.93 17.20 -14.38
C ILE A 24 21.48 18.57 -13.96
N ASP A 25 21.61 19.47 -14.93
CA ASP A 25 22.10 20.83 -14.76
C ASP A 25 21.04 21.73 -14.09
N THR A 26 21.35 22.18 -12.87
CA THR A 26 20.53 23.14 -12.11
C THR A 26 20.93 24.60 -12.38
N LYS A 27 22.12 24.85 -12.92
CA LYS A 27 22.65 26.20 -13.17
C LYS A 27 22.17 26.76 -14.51
N SER A 28 22.26 25.98 -15.59
CA SER A 28 21.93 26.46 -16.94
C SER A 28 20.50 26.16 -17.39
N HIS A 29 19.53 26.15 -16.48
CA HIS A 29 18.14 25.80 -16.80
C HIS A 29 17.41 26.88 -17.63
N ARG A 30 16.26 26.51 -18.24
CA ARG A 30 15.40 27.47 -18.96
C ARG A 30 14.01 27.55 -18.32
N VAL A 31 13.67 28.73 -17.79
CA VAL A 31 12.33 29.01 -17.25
C VAL A 31 11.44 29.66 -18.31
N ILE A 32 10.32 29.00 -18.61
CA ILE A 32 9.25 29.52 -19.46
C ILE A 32 8.15 30.05 -18.55
N LYS A 33 8.03 31.38 -18.44
CA LYS A 33 7.03 32.04 -17.61
C LYS A 33 5.68 32.14 -18.33
N GLY A 34 4.59 31.98 -17.58
CA GLY A 34 3.23 32.20 -18.05
C GLY A 34 2.34 32.78 -16.94
N PRO A 35 1.05 33.07 -17.22
CA PRO A 35 0.19 33.72 -16.24
C PRO A 35 -0.13 32.79 -15.07
N LYS A 36 0.09 33.25 -13.83
CA LYS A 36 -0.20 32.47 -12.61
C LYS A 36 -1.70 32.23 -12.41
N GLN A 37 -2.54 33.22 -12.76
CA GLN A 37 -3.99 33.15 -12.55
C GLN A 37 -4.65 32.03 -13.36
N VAL A 38 -4.06 31.66 -14.51
CA VAL A 38 -4.59 30.60 -15.39
C VAL A 38 -4.05 29.21 -15.02
N GLN A 39 -3.26 29.11 -13.95
CA GLN A 39 -2.50 27.93 -13.55
C GLN A 39 -1.57 27.39 -14.64
N PHE A 40 -0.96 28.25 -15.46
CA PHE A 40 0.04 27.84 -16.45
C PHE A 40 1.10 26.92 -15.84
N GLY A 41 1.44 25.82 -16.50
CA GLY A 41 2.37 24.79 -16.00
C GLY A 41 1.67 23.64 -15.27
N PHE A 42 0.34 23.49 -15.40
CA PHE A 42 -0.43 22.48 -14.66
C PHE A 42 -0.06 21.07 -15.13
N THR A 43 -0.09 20.88 -16.44
CA THR A 43 0.52 19.75 -17.13
C THR A 43 1.62 20.26 -18.06
N VAL A 44 2.67 19.45 -18.23
CA VAL A 44 3.73 19.69 -19.20
C VAL A 44 3.97 18.43 -20.02
N GLN A 45 4.16 18.57 -21.32
CA GLN A 45 4.46 17.46 -22.22
C GLN A 45 5.47 17.94 -23.27
N GLN A 46 6.56 17.19 -23.44
CA GLN A 46 7.48 17.44 -24.54
C GLN A 46 6.89 16.89 -25.84
N HIS A 47 7.05 17.61 -26.94
CA HIS A 47 6.34 17.29 -28.18
C HIS A 47 7.16 17.64 -29.43
N THR A 48 7.02 16.85 -30.49
CA THR A 48 7.67 17.11 -31.78
C THR A 48 6.62 17.42 -32.84
N ALA A 49 6.77 18.54 -33.55
CA ALA A 49 5.85 18.98 -34.59
C ALA A 49 6.62 19.63 -35.74
N GLY A 50 6.44 19.10 -36.96
CA GLY A 50 7.12 19.60 -38.17
C GLY A 50 8.66 19.54 -38.10
N GLY A 51 9.21 18.52 -37.44
CA GLY A 51 10.66 18.38 -37.21
C GLY A 51 11.24 19.33 -36.17
N GLN A 52 10.41 20.16 -35.50
CA GLN A 52 10.82 21.05 -34.43
C GLN A 52 10.36 20.52 -33.06
N LYS A 53 11.15 20.82 -32.04
CA LYS A 53 10.88 20.47 -30.64
C LYS A 53 10.07 21.58 -29.96
N TRP A 54 9.01 21.19 -29.27
CA TRP A 54 8.05 22.09 -28.60
C TRP A 54 7.75 21.60 -27.19
N LEU A 55 7.41 22.54 -26.32
CA LEU A 55 6.83 22.23 -25.02
C LEU A 55 5.35 22.57 -25.03
N LEU A 56 4.49 21.59 -24.72
CA LEU A 56 3.08 21.80 -24.49
C LEU A 56 2.84 22.05 -22.99
N VAL A 57 2.02 23.05 -22.68
CA VAL A 57 1.75 23.47 -21.30
C VAL A 57 0.25 23.67 -21.08
N GLY A 58 -0.33 22.91 -20.16
CA GLY A 58 -1.74 23.04 -19.77
C GLY A 58 -1.98 24.25 -18.85
N ALA A 59 -3.10 24.93 -19.09
CA ALA A 59 -3.58 26.09 -18.33
C ALA A 59 -5.10 25.95 -18.07
N PRO A 60 -5.54 25.16 -17.08
CA PRO A 60 -6.95 24.80 -16.89
C PRO A 60 -7.86 25.96 -16.46
N LEU A 61 -7.31 27.09 -16.01
CA LEU A 61 -8.10 28.27 -15.63
C LEU A 61 -8.05 29.39 -16.69
N GLU A 62 -7.57 29.09 -17.90
CA GLU A 62 -7.49 30.02 -19.04
C GLU A 62 -8.88 30.40 -19.60
N THR A 63 -9.01 31.59 -20.17
CA THR A 63 -10.29 32.14 -20.65
C THR A 63 -10.33 32.22 -22.16
N ASN A 64 -11.36 31.65 -22.80
CA ASN A 64 -11.59 31.74 -24.24
C ASN A 64 -12.89 32.50 -24.52
N GLY A 65 -12.77 33.74 -25.01
CA GLY A 65 -13.93 34.63 -25.19
C GLY A 65 -14.47 35.07 -23.83
N GLN A 66 -15.76 34.84 -23.58
CA GLN A 66 -16.41 35.17 -22.31
C GLN A 66 -16.35 34.04 -21.27
N HIS A 67 -15.85 32.86 -21.63
CA HIS A 67 -15.90 31.67 -20.78
C HIS A 67 -14.53 31.21 -20.29
N GLN A 68 -14.43 30.81 -19.01
CA GLN A 68 -13.22 30.21 -18.45
C GLN A 68 -13.12 28.73 -18.82
N THR A 69 -12.73 28.44 -20.06
CA THR A 69 -12.72 27.05 -20.57
C THR A 69 -11.49 26.24 -20.17
N GLY A 70 -10.36 26.88 -19.89
CA GLY A 70 -9.04 26.27 -19.95
C GLY A 70 -8.49 26.17 -21.38
N ASP A 71 -7.18 25.95 -21.53
CA ASP A 71 -6.50 25.74 -22.82
C ASP A 71 -5.12 25.09 -22.67
N VAL A 72 -4.46 24.85 -23.81
CA VAL A 72 -3.08 24.39 -23.92
C VAL A 72 -2.25 25.41 -24.69
N TYR A 73 -1.06 25.69 -24.19
CA TYR A 73 -0.05 26.52 -24.82
C TYR A 73 0.99 25.65 -25.53
N LYS A 74 1.47 26.08 -26.70
CA LYS A 74 2.67 25.54 -27.34
C LYS A 74 3.81 26.55 -27.22
N CYS A 75 4.96 26.12 -26.74
CA CYS A 75 6.12 26.96 -26.49
C CYS A 75 7.29 26.49 -27.37
N SER A 76 7.81 27.40 -28.20
CA SER A 76 8.96 27.11 -29.07
C SER A 76 10.26 27.18 -28.29
N LEU A 77 11.21 26.31 -28.66
CA LEU A 77 12.55 26.30 -28.10
C LEU A 77 13.58 27.08 -28.93
N SER A 78 13.22 27.59 -30.12
CA SER A 78 14.16 28.25 -31.03
C SER A 78 14.84 29.47 -30.41
N ARG A 79 16.17 29.54 -30.53
CA ARG A 79 17.02 30.65 -30.03
C ARG A 79 16.86 31.96 -30.82
N ARG A 80 16.14 31.97 -31.95
CA ARG A 80 16.08 33.11 -32.88
C ARG A 80 15.13 34.25 -32.47
N THR A 81 14.32 34.07 -31.43
CA THR A 81 13.43 35.12 -30.90
C THR A 81 13.76 35.37 -29.43
N PRO A 82 13.99 36.64 -29.01
CA PRO A 82 14.25 36.98 -27.61
C PRO A 82 12.94 36.85 -26.82
N GLY A 83 12.72 35.66 -26.24
CA GLY A 83 11.59 35.34 -25.38
C GLY A 83 10.91 34.01 -25.77
N PRO A 84 10.47 33.18 -24.81
CA PRO A 84 9.65 32.02 -25.13
C PRO A 84 8.28 32.50 -25.63
N SER A 85 8.09 32.50 -26.96
CA SER A 85 6.80 32.70 -27.61
C SER A 85 5.91 31.47 -27.34
N CYS A 86 5.34 31.40 -26.14
CA CYS A 86 4.24 30.48 -25.86
C CYS A 86 2.99 31.04 -26.52
N THR A 87 2.36 30.24 -27.38
CA THR A 87 1.14 30.61 -28.08
C THR A 87 0.02 29.66 -27.71
N LYS A 88 -1.15 30.24 -27.45
CA LYS A 88 -2.36 29.51 -27.07
C LYS A 88 -2.96 28.79 -28.28
N LEU A 89 -3.42 27.56 -28.09
CA LEU A 89 -4.00 26.75 -29.17
C LEU A 89 -5.50 27.02 -29.43
N ASN A 90 -6.19 27.73 -28.53
CA ASN A 90 -7.60 28.10 -28.64
C ASN A 90 -8.54 26.87 -28.72
N LEU A 91 -8.17 25.76 -28.06
CA LEU A 91 -8.94 24.52 -28.11
C LEU A 91 -10.30 24.65 -27.40
N GLY A 92 -10.44 25.57 -26.45
CA GLY A 92 -11.71 25.84 -25.76
C GLY A 92 -12.83 26.40 -26.66
N LYS A 93 -12.50 26.88 -27.86
CA LYS A 93 -13.49 27.35 -28.85
C LYS A 93 -14.23 26.23 -29.56
N ILE A 94 -13.72 25.00 -29.55
CA ILE A 94 -14.30 23.85 -30.25
C ILE A 94 -15.63 23.46 -29.58
N SER A 95 -16.71 23.36 -30.36
CA SER A 95 -18.07 23.00 -29.93
C SER A 95 -18.57 21.71 -30.59
N LEU A 96 -19.40 20.96 -29.88
CA LEU A 96 -20.23 19.89 -30.42
C LEU A 96 -21.50 20.48 -31.06
N THR A 97 -21.87 19.96 -32.23
CA THR A 97 -23.09 20.35 -32.94
C THR A 97 -24.33 19.71 -32.32
N ASN A 98 -25.46 20.43 -32.30
CA ASN A 98 -26.77 19.97 -31.80
C ASN A 98 -26.82 19.69 -30.28
N VAL A 99 -26.06 20.44 -29.48
CA VAL A 99 -26.06 20.35 -28.01
C VAL A 99 -26.02 21.77 -27.42
N SER A 100 -26.80 22.04 -26.37
CA SER A 100 -26.67 23.28 -25.59
C SER A 100 -25.52 23.12 -24.61
N GLU A 101 -24.35 23.64 -24.96
CA GLU A 101 -23.11 23.44 -24.21
C GLU A 101 -22.94 24.46 -23.07
N ARG A 102 -22.44 23.98 -21.93
CA ARG A 102 -21.95 24.80 -20.82
C ARG A 102 -20.44 24.60 -20.68
N LYS A 103 -19.68 25.52 -21.29
CA LYS A 103 -18.21 25.48 -21.31
C LYS A 103 -17.53 26.20 -20.14
N GLU A 104 -18.30 26.89 -19.32
CA GLU A 104 -17.77 27.64 -18.18
C GLU A 104 -17.10 26.68 -17.19
N LYS A 105 -15.85 26.95 -16.81
CA LYS A 105 -15.03 26.15 -15.89
C LYS A 105 -14.83 24.70 -16.32
N MET A 106 -14.82 24.37 -17.62
CA MET A 106 -14.61 22.99 -18.10
C MET A 106 -13.20 22.41 -17.85
N ARG A 107 -12.22 23.26 -17.50
CA ARG A 107 -10.83 22.91 -17.13
C ARG A 107 -10.01 22.21 -18.20
N LEU A 108 -10.14 22.62 -19.46
CA LEU A 108 -9.34 22.10 -20.56
C LEU A 108 -7.84 22.29 -20.32
N GLY A 109 -7.04 21.24 -20.53
CA GLY A 109 -5.60 21.27 -20.25
C GLY A 109 -5.23 20.78 -18.84
N MET A 110 -6.22 20.39 -18.03
CA MET A 110 -6.00 19.63 -16.80
C MET A 110 -5.35 18.27 -17.07
N THR A 111 -5.69 17.64 -18.20
CA THR A 111 -5.14 16.35 -18.63
C THR A 111 -4.58 16.51 -20.03
N LEU A 112 -3.33 16.06 -20.21
CA LEU A 112 -2.59 16.20 -21.46
C LEU A 112 -1.74 14.95 -21.70
N THR A 113 -1.98 14.27 -22.82
CA THR A 113 -1.28 13.04 -23.18
C THR A 113 -0.76 13.12 -24.62
N SER A 114 0.56 13.01 -24.79
CA SER A 114 1.21 12.94 -26.10
C SER A 114 1.24 11.51 -26.63
N ASN A 115 1.07 11.36 -27.95
CA ASN A 115 1.26 10.11 -28.67
C ASN A 115 2.55 10.19 -29.50
N PRO A 116 3.63 9.49 -29.10
CA PRO A 116 4.89 9.54 -29.82
C PRO A 116 4.83 8.84 -31.19
N LYS A 117 3.87 7.91 -31.42
CA LYS A 117 3.79 7.13 -32.67
C LYS A 117 3.41 7.97 -33.89
N ASP A 118 2.53 8.95 -33.70
CA ASP A 118 2.02 9.82 -34.79
C ASP A 118 2.22 11.32 -34.49
N ASN A 119 2.94 11.65 -33.42
CA ASN A 119 3.13 13.00 -32.92
C ASN A 119 1.81 13.77 -32.72
N SER A 120 0.71 13.09 -32.38
CA SER A 120 -0.53 13.74 -31.94
C SER A 120 -0.56 13.89 -30.42
N PHE A 121 -1.51 14.65 -29.89
CA PHE A 121 -1.77 14.70 -28.46
C PHE A 121 -3.27 14.88 -28.18
N VAL A 122 -3.65 14.61 -26.93
CA VAL A 122 -5.01 14.71 -26.43
C VAL A 122 -5.02 15.67 -25.26
N ALA A 123 -5.92 16.64 -25.29
CA ALA A 123 -6.16 17.57 -24.18
C ALA A 123 -7.61 17.47 -23.73
N CYS A 124 -7.85 17.29 -22.44
CA CYS A 124 -9.20 17.08 -21.90
C CYS A 124 -9.63 18.19 -20.94
N GLY A 125 -10.93 18.46 -20.96
CA GLY A 125 -11.68 19.30 -20.03
C GLY A 125 -12.74 18.43 -19.34
N PRO A 126 -12.43 17.82 -18.18
CA PRO A 126 -13.30 16.84 -17.54
C PRO A 126 -14.60 17.44 -16.98
N LEU A 127 -14.67 18.77 -16.80
CA LEU A 127 -15.85 19.47 -16.30
C LEU A 127 -16.69 20.10 -17.42
N TRP A 128 -16.46 19.72 -18.67
CA TRP A 128 -17.36 20.11 -19.75
C TRP A 128 -18.74 19.52 -19.52
N SER A 129 -19.76 20.37 -19.64
CA SER A 129 -21.15 19.99 -19.42
C SER A 129 -22.07 20.45 -20.54
N TYR A 130 -23.24 19.84 -20.60
CA TYR A 130 -24.33 20.24 -21.48
C TYR A 130 -25.67 20.19 -20.76
N GLU A 131 -26.59 21.01 -21.23
CA GLU A 131 -27.95 21.13 -20.69
C GLU A 131 -28.83 20.00 -21.22
N CYS A 132 -29.61 19.42 -20.32
CA CYS A 132 -30.53 18.33 -20.56
C CYS A 132 -31.83 18.54 -19.77
N GLY A 133 -32.83 19.17 -20.40
CA GLY A 133 -34.01 19.65 -19.68
C GLY A 133 -33.63 20.77 -18.71
N SER A 134 -33.99 20.63 -17.43
CA SER A 134 -33.56 21.53 -16.35
C SER A 134 -32.21 21.12 -15.72
N SER A 135 -31.68 19.95 -16.08
CA SER A 135 -30.46 19.37 -15.50
C SER A 135 -29.21 19.65 -16.34
N TYR A 136 -28.04 19.58 -15.70
CA TYR A 136 -26.74 19.73 -16.36
C TYR A 136 -25.93 18.44 -16.23
N TYR A 137 -25.49 17.87 -17.36
CA TYR A 137 -24.68 16.65 -17.38
C TYR A 137 -23.21 17.00 -17.61
N SER A 138 -22.36 16.77 -16.61
CA SER A 138 -20.92 17.01 -16.67
C SER A 138 -20.16 15.75 -17.10
N THR A 139 -20.26 15.39 -18.38
CA THR A 139 -19.64 14.16 -18.90
C THR A 139 -18.17 14.30 -19.25
N GLY A 140 -17.66 15.53 -19.41
CA GLY A 140 -16.30 15.79 -19.88
C GLY A 140 -16.11 15.63 -21.40
N ILE A 141 -15.06 16.28 -21.92
CA ILE A 141 -14.73 16.30 -23.35
C ILE A 141 -13.20 16.33 -23.54
N CYS A 142 -12.72 15.70 -24.61
CA CYS A 142 -11.32 15.75 -25.02
C CYS A 142 -11.17 16.17 -26.48
N SER A 143 -10.09 16.89 -26.78
CA SER A 143 -9.70 17.30 -28.13
C SER A 143 -8.44 16.55 -28.55
N ARG A 144 -8.52 15.78 -29.64
CA ARG A 144 -7.31 15.23 -30.29
C ARG A 144 -6.76 16.26 -31.27
N VAL A 145 -5.47 16.54 -31.14
CA VAL A 145 -4.74 17.50 -31.96
C VAL A 145 -3.62 16.76 -32.69
N ASN A 146 -3.46 17.00 -33.98
CA ASN A 146 -2.44 16.34 -34.79
C ASN A 146 -1.05 17.00 -34.65
N ALA A 147 -0.04 16.41 -35.30
CA ALA A 147 1.34 16.88 -35.32
C ALA A 147 1.56 18.30 -35.90
N SER A 148 0.54 18.94 -36.46
CA SER A 148 0.60 20.33 -36.95
C SER A 148 -0.15 21.31 -36.04
N PHE A 149 -0.47 20.91 -34.81
CA PHE A 149 -1.29 21.67 -33.86
C PHE A 149 -2.70 22.00 -34.37
N LYS A 150 -3.23 21.22 -35.32
CA LYS A 150 -4.60 21.37 -35.81
C LYS A 150 -5.52 20.39 -35.09
N PHE A 151 -6.70 20.89 -34.72
CA PHE A 151 -7.77 20.05 -34.22
C PHE A 151 -8.10 18.94 -35.23
N SER A 152 -8.20 17.71 -34.75
CA SER A 152 -8.48 16.53 -35.57
C SER A 152 -9.86 15.96 -35.28
N ARG A 153 -10.17 15.67 -34.02
CA ARG A 153 -11.47 15.11 -33.61
C ARG A 153 -11.78 15.37 -32.15
N THR A 154 -13.07 15.43 -31.84
CA THR A 154 -13.59 15.43 -30.46
C THR A 154 -13.69 14.00 -29.95
N ILE A 155 -13.35 13.79 -28.68
CA ILE A 155 -13.48 12.52 -27.97
C ILE A 155 -14.39 12.76 -26.77
N ALA A 156 -15.57 12.14 -26.79
CA ALA A 156 -16.59 12.27 -25.73
C ALA A 156 -17.29 10.91 -25.50
N PRO A 157 -16.59 9.89 -25.00
CA PRO A 157 -17.11 8.53 -24.93
C PRO A 157 -18.32 8.41 -23.99
N ALA A 158 -18.41 9.26 -22.98
CA ALA A 158 -19.53 9.30 -22.04
C ALA A 158 -20.70 10.18 -22.48
N PHE A 159 -20.61 10.85 -23.63
CA PHE A 159 -21.71 11.65 -24.16
C PHE A 159 -22.91 10.75 -24.47
N GLN A 160 -24.07 11.16 -23.95
CA GLN A 160 -25.37 10.55 -24.18
C GLN A 160 -26.29 11.64 -24.70
N ARG A 161 -27.15 11.31 -25.68
CA ARG A 161 -28.21 12.24 -26.04
C ARG A 161 -29.21 12.29 -24.89
N CYS A 162 -29.83 13.44 -24.67
CA CYS A 162 -30.92 13.58 -23.71
C CYS A 162 -32.06 12.62 -24.05
N GLU A 163 -32.14 11.52 -23.29
CA GLU A 163 -33.21 10.54 -23.38
C GLU A 163 -34.17 10.80 -22.23
N THR A 164 -35.07 11.78 -22.38
CA THR A 164 -36.48 11.72 -21.93
C THR A 164 -37.14 13.07 -22.14
N TYR A 165 -38.26 13.05 -22.85
CA TYR A 165 -39.23 14.13 -22.91
C TYR A 165 -40.40 13.71 -22.01
N MET A 166 -41.07 14.65 -21.32
CA MET A 166 -42.14 14.31 -20.37
C MET A 166 -43.49 14.82 -20.86
N ASP A 167 -44.52 14.00 -20.72
CA ASP A 167 -45.90 14.39 -20.95
C ASP A 167 -46.57 14.47 -19.58
N ILE A 168 -47.03 15.66 -19.21
CA ILE A 168 -47.66 15.93 -17.91
C ILE A 168 -49.14 16.20 -18.13
N VAL A 169 -50.02 15.45 -17.47
CA VAL A 169 -51.46 15.73 -17.46
C VAL A 169 -51.90 16.10 -16.05
N ILE A 170 -52.42 17.31 -15.88
CA ILE A 170 -52.90 17.82 -14.60
C ILE A 170 -54.41 17.58 -14.54
N VAL A 171 -54.88 16.86 -13.52
CA VAL A 171 -56.26 16.45 -13.28
C VAL A 171 -56.77 17.25 -12.08
N LEU A 172 -57.61 18.24 -12.36
CA LEU A 172 -58.09 19.24 -11.40
C LEU A 172 -59.53 18.96 -10.99
N ASP A 173 -59.79 18.84 -9.70
CA ASP A 173 -61.15 18.88 -9.17
C ASP A 173 -61.73 20.29 -9.33
N GLY A 174 -62.82 20.40 -10.08
CA GLY A 174 -63.58 21.62 -10.34
C GLY A 174 -64.98 21.59 -9.72
N SER A 175 -65.25 20.69 -8.78
CA SER A 175 -66.51 20.59 -8.03
C SER A 175 -66.75 21.83 -7.14
N ASN A 176 -67.96 21.97 -6.60
CA ASN A 176 -68.35 23.13 -5.78
C ASN A 176 -67.68 23.15 -4.38
N SER A 177 -67.01 22.08 -3.95
CA SER A 177 -66.29 22.05 -2.66
C SER A 177 -65.02 22.89 -2.67
N ILE A 178 -64.35 22.94 -3.82
CA ILE A 178 -63.17 23.78 -4.07
C ILE A 178 -63.59 25.25 -4.04
N TYR A 179 -63.22 25.94 -2.95
CA TYR A 179 -63.50 27.36 -2.81
C TYR A 179 -62.42 28.06 -1.96
N PRO A 180 -61.83 29.17 -2.44
CA PRO A 180 -62.13 29.84 -3.72
C PRO A 180 -61.29 29.29 -4.90
N TRP A 181 -61.90 29.18 -6.09
CA TRP A 181 -61.28 28.60 -7.30
C TRP A 181 -59.96 29.27 -7.75
N TYR A 182 -59.84 30.57 -7.53
CA TYR A 182 -58.69 31.33 -8.03
C TYR A 182 -57.35 30.84 -7.43
N GLU A 183 -57.35 30.25 -6.23
CA GLU A 183 -56.14 29.69 -5.60
C GLU A 183 -55.62 28.44 -6.35
N VAL A 184 -56.53 27.58 -6.84
CA VAL A 184 -56.17 26.43 -7.68
C VAL A 184 -55.67 26.89 -9.05
N GLN A 185 -56.27 27.96 -9.58
CA GLN A 185 -55.82 28.58 -10.82
C GLN A 185 -54.42 29.22 -10.68
N ASP A 186 -54.15 29.91 -9.59
CA ASP A 186 -52.83 30.48 -9.30
C ASP A 186 -51.78 29.40 -9.08
N PHE A 187 -52.11 28.32 -8.36
CA PHE A 187 -51.26 27.14 -8.27
C PHE A 187 -50.90 26.58 -9.65
N LEU A 188 -51.90 26.39 -10.52
CA LEU A 188 -51.69 25.89 -11.89
C LEU A 188 -50.76 26.82 -12.68
N ILE A 189 -50.93 28.13 -12.59
CA ILE A 189 -50.06 29.09 -13.27
C ILE A 189 -48.63 29.01 -12.73
N ASN A 190 -48.46 28.99 -11.41
CA ASN A 190 -47.16 28.99 -10.76
C ASN A 190 -46.37 27.71 -11.05
N ILE A 191 -47.03 26.55 -11.07
CA ILE A 191 -46.36 25.28 -11.42
C ILE A 191 -46.00 25.22 -12.91
N LEU A 192 -46.87 25.69 -13.81
CA LEU A 192 -46.59 25.73 -15.24
C LEU A 192 -45.38 26.61 -15.58
N GLN A 193 -45.20 27.71 -14.85
CA GLN A 193 -44.04 28.60 -15.01
C GLN A 193 -42.71 27.95 -14.60
N LYS A 194 -42.74 26.88 -13.79
CA LYS A 194 -41.53 26.12 -13.43
C LYS A 194 -41.12 25.17 -14.54
N PHE A 195 -42.04 24.71 -15.38
CA PHE A 195 -41.78 23.73 -16.43
C PHE A 195 -41.16 24.35 -17.68
N TYR A 196 -40.21 23.63 -18.29
CA TYR A 196 -39.64 23.96 -19.60
C TYR A 196 -40.49 23.36 -20.72
N ILE A 197 -41.53 24.08 -21.14
CA ILE A 197 -42.52 23.61 -22.11
C ILE A 197 -42.01 23.79 -23.54
N GLY A 198 -42.00 22.70 -24.32
CA GLY A 198 -41.58 22.72 -25.72
C GLY A 198 -41.75 21.37 -26.43
N PRO A 199 -41.81 21.35 -27.78
CA PRO A 199 -42.05 20.13 -28.55
C PRO A 199 -40.97 19.05 -28.37
N GLY A 200 -39.74 19.46 -28.06
CA GLY A 200 -38.63 18.59 -27.67
C GLY A 200 -38.28 18.66 -26.18
N GLN A 201 -39.24 18.95 -25.30
CA GLN A 201 -39.06 19.00 -23.84
C GLN A 201 -40.35 18.52 -23.14
N ILE A 202 -40.99 19.34 -22.29
CA ILE A 202 -42.24 19.00 -21.59
C ILE A 202 -43.46 19.41 -22.45
N GLN A 203 -44.46 18.54 -22.49
CA GLN A 203 -45.80 18.85 -23.01
C GLN A 203 -46.81 18.73 -21.87
N VAL A 204 -47.75 19.67 -21.77
CA VAL A 204 -48.72 19.72 -20.66
C VAL A 204 -50.15 19.72 -21.18
N GLY A 205 -50.99 18.87 -20.61
CA GLY A 205 -52.44 18.86 -20.79
C GLY A 205 -53.15 19.07 -19.46
N VAL A 206 -54.35 19.66 -19.49
CA VAL A 206 -55.15 19.91 -18.30
C VAL A 206 -56.55 19.33 -18.48
N VAL A 207 -56.99 18.55 -17.50
CA VAL A 207 -58.30 17.93 -17.41
C VAL A 207 -58.96 18.41 -16.12
N GLN A 208 -60.18 18.95 -16.23
CA GLN A 208 -60.99 19.34 -15.09
C GLN A 208 -62.12 18.31 -14.90
N TYR A 209 -62.41 17.93 -13.65
CA TYR A 209 -63.46 16.96 -13.33
C TYR A 209 -64.37 17.43 -12.18
N GLY A 210 -65.51 16.77 -11.99
CA GLY A 210 -66.54 17.06 -11.00
C GLY A 210 -67.67 16.05 -11.22
N GLU A 211 -68.87 16.50 -11.52
CA GLU A 211 -69.94 15.63 -12.06
C GLU A 211 -69.61 15.15 -13.49
N LYS A 212 -68.93 15.98 -14.27
CA LYS A 212 -68.49 15.68 -15.65
C LYS A 212 -66.99 15.98 -15.81
N VAL A 213 -66.35 15.30 -16.76
CA VAL A 213 -64.93 15.52 -17.09
C VAL A 213 -64.80 16.32 -18.38
N VAL A 214 -63.95 17.35 -18.37
CA VAL A 214 -63.64 18.22 -19.51
C VAL A 214 -62.13 18.34 -19.68
N ALA A 215 -61.63 18.11 -20.90
CA ALA A 215 -60.25 18.45 -21.23
C ALA A 215 -60.18 19.95 -21.57
N GLU A 216 -59.50 20.75 -20.76
CA GLU A 216 -59.36 22.19 -20.99
C GLU A 216 -58.35 22.47 -22.13
N PHE A 217 -57.28 21.67 -22.22
CA PHE A 217 -56.42 21.60 -23.41
C PHE A 217 -55.55 20.33 -23.40
N GLN A 218 -55.09 19.91 -24.58
CA GLN A 218 -54.34 18.69 -24.87
C GLN A 218 -52.82 18.93 -24.89
N LEU A 219 -52.04 17.85 -24.82
CA LEU A 219 -50.57 17.87 -24.73
C LEU A 219 -49.89 18.59 -25.92
N ASN A 220 -50.52 18.62 -27.09
CA ASN A 220 -49.97 19.17 -28.32
C ASN A 220 -50.57 20.52 -28.75
N ASP A 221 -51.43 21.12 -27.92
CA ASP A 221 -52.12 22.37 -28.27
C ASP A 221 -51.19 23.59 -28.21
N TYR A 222 -50.20 23.57 -27.31
CA TYR A 222 -49.31 24.70 -27.05
C TYR A 222 -47.83 24.28 -27.08
N ARG A 223 -46.95 25.22 -27.43
CA ARG A 223 -45.52 24.94 -27.66
C ARG A 223 -44.57 25.75 -26.78
N SER A 224 -45.09 26.65 -25.96
CA SER A 224 -44.30 27.52 -25.08
C SER A 224 -44.99 27.74 -23.73
N VAL A 225 -44.22 28.14 -22.72
CA VAL A 225 -44.74 28.42 -21.37
C VAL A 225 -45.72 29.59 -21.40
N GLU A 226 -45.42 30.62 -22.19
CA GLU A 226 -46.26 31.82 -22.30
C GLU A 226 -47.66 31.50 -22.84
N GLU A 227 -47.74 30.60 -23.84
CA GLU A 227 -49.01 30.15 -24.43
C GLU A 227 -49.84 29.34 -23.42
N VAL A 228 -49.20 28.37 -22.74
CA VAL A 228 -49.89 27.50 -21.76
C VAL A 228 -50.37 28.30 -20.56
N VAL A 229 -49.56 29.23 -20.04
CA VAL A 229 -49.96 30.09 -18.92
C VAL A 229 -51.13 31.00 -19.31
N LYS A 230 -51.14 31.51 -20.55
CA LYS A 230 -52.26 32.32 -21.06
C LYS A 230 -53.56 31.50 -21.15
N ALA A 231 -53.48 30.25 -21.58
CA ALA A 231 -54.63 29.34 -21.63
C ALA A 231 -55.12 28.97 -20.21
N ALA A 232 -54.20 28.67 -19.28
CA ALA A 232 -54.52 28.33 -17.90
C ALA A 232 -55.28 29.47 -17.17
N ARG A 233 -54.95 30.73 -17.46
CA ARG A 233 -55.66 31.92 -16.94
C ARG A 233 -57.11 32.02 -17.39
N GLN A 234 -57.53 31.29 -18.42
CA GLN A 234 -58.89 31.32 -18.94
C GLN A 234 -59.76 30.17 -18.42
N ILE A 235 -59.20 29.23 -17.66
CA ILE A 235 -59.92 28.08 -17.11
C ILE A 235 -60.87 28.56 -16.00
N GLN A 236 -62.16 28.28 -16.18
CA GLN A 236 -63.22 28.55 -15.20
C GLN A 236 -63.64 27.26 -14.48
N GLN A 237 -64.04 27.39 -13.21
CA GLN A 237 -64.60 26.29 -12.43
C GLN A 237 -65.88 25.78 -13.11
N ARG A 238 -65.94 24.47 -13.38
CA ARG A 238 -67.13 23.84 -14.00
C ARG A 238 -68.27 23.65 -13.01
N GLY A 239 -67.95 23.54 -11.72
CA GLY A 239 -68.91 23.28 -10.65
C GLY A 239 -69.48 21.86 -10.70
N GLY A 240 -70.37 21.57 -9.76
CA GLY A 240 -71.03 20.27 -9.62
C GLY A 240 -71.18 19.86 -8.16
N GLU A 241 -72.18 19.04 -7.86
CA GLU A 241 -72.43 18.51 -6.51
C GLU A 241 -71.67 17.20 -6.23
N GLU A 242 -71.08 16.59 -7.25
CA GLU A 242 -70.31 15.34 -7.15
C GLU A 242 -68.82 15.54 -7.49
N THR A 243 -67.98 14.71 -6.89
CA THR A 243 -66.53 14.63 -7.12
C THR A 243 -66.17 13.23 -7.64
N ASN A 244 -66.23 13.03 -8.97
CA ASN A 244 -65.96 11.74 -9.61
C ASN A 244 -64.47 11.61 -9.99
N THR A 245 -63.59 11.41 -8.99
CA THR A 245 -62.14 11.35 -9.16
C THR A 245 -61.69 10.15 -9.98
N ALA A 246 -62.30 8.98 -9.80
CA ALA A 246 -61.91 7.79 -10.58
C ALA A 246 -62.19 7.98 -12.07
N LEU A 247 -63.32 8.62 -12.41
CA LEU A 247 -63.64 9.02 -13.78
C LEU A 247 -62.63 10.03 -14.34
N GLY A 248 -62.26 11.05 -13.57
CA GLY A 248 -61.25 12.04 -13.95
C GLY A 248 -59.90 11.42 -14.33
N ILE A 249 -59.39 10.52 -13.47
CA ILE A 249 -58.14 9.78 -13.70
C ILE A 249 -58.27 8.86 -14.93
N SER A 250 -59.41 8.17 -15.08
CA SER A 250 -59.66 7.27 -16.21
C SER A 250 -59.67 8.01 -17.55
N VAL A 251 -60.29 9.20 -17.63
CA VAL A 251 -60.30 10.04 -18.84
C VAL A 251 -58.92 10.61 -19.12
N ALA A 252 -58.19 11.05 -18.09
CA ALA A 252 -56.81 11.50 -18.26
C ALA A 252 -55.91 10.40 -18.84
N ARG A 253 -56.01 9.17 -18.32
CA ARG A 253 -55.31 7.98 -18.83
C ARG A 253 -55.69 7.63 -20.27
N SER A 254 -56.99 7.49 -20.53
CA SER A 254 -57.52 6.91 -21.78
C SER A 254 -57.62 7.90 -22.93
N GLN A 255 -57.72 9.20 -22.64
CA GLN A 255 -57.88 10.25 -23.67
C GLN A 255 -56.72 11.25 -23.63
N ALA A 256 -56.47 11.93 -22.51
CA ALA A 256 -55.50 13.04 -22.48
C ALA A 256 -54.06 12.59 -22.80
N PHE A 257 -53.60 11.45 -22.29
CA PHE A 257 -52.29 10.89 -22.65
C PHE A 257 -52.22 10.25 -24.04
N LYS A 258 -53.36 10.06 -24.72
CA LYS A 258 -53.43 9.49 -26.08
C LYS A 258 -53.50 10.60 -27.13
N GLN A 259 -54.12 11.73 -26.81
CA GLN A 259 -54.30 12.88 -27.70
C GLN A 259 -53.13 13.85 -27.52
N GLY A 260 -52.21 13.85 -28.48
CA GLY A 260 -50.98 14.65 -28.41
C GLY A 260 -49.82 14.00 -27.67
N GLY A 261 -50.05 12.87 -26.97
CA GLY A 261 -49.00 12.15 -26.23
C GLY A 261 -47.93 11.51 -27.12
N ARG A 262 -46.67 11.60 -26.68
CA ARG A 262 -45.49 11.19 -27.43
C ARG A 262 -45.05 9.77 -27.06
N ARG A 263 -44.70 8.97 -28.07
CA ARG A 263 -44.17 7.61 -27.86
C ARG A 263 -42.78 7.67 -27.21
N GLY A 264 -42.63 7.02 -26.07
CA GLY A 264 -41.38 7.00 -25.30
C GLY A 264 -41.20 8.16 -24.32
N ALA A 265 -42.15 9.10 -24.26
CA ALA A 265 -42.16 10.12 -23.22
C ALA A 265 -42.59 9.54 -21.87
N LYS A 266 -42.02 10.07 -20.78
CA LYS A 266 -42.42 9.69 -19.42
C LYS A 266 -43.74 10.38 -19.10
N LYS A 267 -44.75 9.58 -18.71
CA LYS A 267 -46.10 10.07 -18.43
C LYS A 267 -46.23 10.39 -16.95
N VAL A 268 -46.61 11.63 -16.63
CA VAL A 268 -46.82 12.09 -15.26
C VAL A 268 -48.21 12.68 -15.12
N MET A 269 -48.97 12.19 -14.15
CA MET A 269 -50.28 12.70 -13.81
C MET A 269 -50.22 13.43 -12.47
N ILE A 270 -50.81 14.62 -12.39
CA ILE A 270 -50.92 15.38 -11.12
C ILE A 270 -52.40 15.51 -10.79
N VAL A 271 -52.86 14.83 -9.75
CA VAL A 271 -54.26 14.81 -9.31
C VAL A 271 -54.42 15.75 -8.12
N ILE A 272 -55.39 16.67 -8.20
CA ILE A 272 -55.69 17.65 -7.15
C ILE A 272 -57.15 17.54 -6.79
N THR A 273 -57.45 17.36 -5.51
CA THR A 273 -58.81 17.18 -5.01
C THR A 273 -58.94 17.64 -3.57
N ASP A 274 -60.14 18.08 -3.16
CA ASP A 274 -60.46 18.46 -1.78
C ASP A 274 -61.52 17.57 -1.11
N GLY A 275 -61.95 16.50 -1.79
CA GLY A 275 -63.02 15.63 -1.33
C GLY A 275 -62.85 14.16 -1.72
N GLU A 276 -63.50 13.29 -0.94
CA GLU A 276 -63.62 11.85 -1.24
C GLU A 276 -64.36 11.61 -2.56
N SER A 277 -63.90 10.61 -3.30
CA SER A 277 -64.45 10.25 -4.60
C SER A 277 -65.85 9.64 -4.45
N HIS A 278 -66.84 10.20 -5.15
CA HIS A 278 -68.20 9.67 -5.18
C HIS A 278 -68.29 8.34 -5.98
N ASP A 279 -67.30 8.08 -6.82
CA ASP A 279 -67.09 6.84 -7.60
C ASP A 279 -65.91 5.99 -7.07
N SER A 280 -65.61 6.07 -5.76
CA SER A 280 -64.53 5.33 -5.10
C SER A 280 -64.46 3.82 -5.38
N PRO A 281 -65.55 3.06 -5.62
CA PRO A 281 -65.44 1.64 -5.98
C PRO A 281 -64.64 1.37 -7.26
N ASN A 282 -64.58 2.35 -8.18
CA ASN A 282 -63.87 2.22 -9.44
C ASN A 282 -62.38 2.62 -9.33
N LEU A 283 -61.99 3.31 -8.26
CA LEU A 283 -60.67 3.93 -8.12
C LEU A 283 -59.54 2.88 -8.17
N LYS A 284 -59.73 1.76 -7.48
CA LYS A 284 -58.75 0.66 -7.45
C LYS A 284 -58.41 0.14 -8.85
N GLN A 285 -59.41 -0.12 -9.68
CA GLN A 285 -59.20 -0.61 -11.04
C GLN A 285 -58.51 0.44 -11.92
N VAL A 286 -58.88 1.72 -11.75
CA VAL A 286 -58.29 2.82 -12.52
C VAL A 286 -56.81 3.01 -12.18
N ILE A 287 -56.43 2.88 -10.90
CA ILE A 287 -55.04 2.94 -10.43
C ILE A 287 -54.22 1.78 -11.01
N GLU A 288 -54.70 0.54 -10.91
CA GLU A 288 -54.02 -0.64 -11.45
C GLU A 288 -53.77 -0.51 -12.97
N ASP A 289 -54.72 0.04 -13.71
CA ASP A 289 -54.54 0.30 -15.13
C ASP A 289 -53.54 1.43 -15.42
N CYS A 290 -53.49 2.48 -14.59
CA CYS A 290 -52.47 3.52 -14.72
C CYS A 290 -51.06 2.96 -14.46
N GLU A 291 -50.91 1.97 -13.58
CA GLU A 291 -49.64 1.27 -13.34
C GLU A 291 -49.22 0.44 -14.55
N LYS A 292 -50.15 -0.30 -15.16
CA LYS A 292 -49.90 -1.04 -16.40
C LYS A 292 -49.43 -0.13 -17.54
N ASP A 293 -49.98 1.09 -17.61
CA ASP A 293 -49.62 2.09 -18.61
C ASP A 293 -48.36 2.90 -18.28
N GLY A 294 -47.73 2.62 -17.13
CA GLY A 294 -46.48 3.26 -16.68
C GLY A 294 -46.62 4.74 -16.34
N ILE A 295 -47.78 5.16 -15.82
CA ILE A 295 -48.07 6.55 -15.46
C ILE A 295 -47.69 6.80 -14.00
N VAL A 296 -46.76 7.74 -13.77
CA VAL A 296 -46.41 8.21 -12.42
C VAL A 296 -47.46 9.21 -11.97
N ARG A 297 -48.05 9.02 -10.78
CA ARG A 297 -49.16 9.81 -10.27
C ARG A 297 -48.74 10.56 -9.01
N TYR A 298 -48.83 11.89 -9.05
CA TYR A 298 -48.73 12.74 -7.88
C TYR A 298 -50.13 13.10 -7.40
N ALA A 299 -50.40 12.95 -6.10
CA ALA A 299 -51.71 13.21 -5.54
C ALA A 299 -51.63 14.31 -4.47
N ILE A 300 -52.45 15.35 -4.62
CA ILE A 300 -52.47 16.52 -3.76
C ILE A 300 -53.83 16.60 -3.07
N ALA A 301 -53.84 16.39 -1.76
CA ALA A 301 -55.02 16.50 -0.91
C ALA A 301 -55.17 17.94 -0.37
N VAL A 302 -56.27 18.61 -0.69
CA VAL A 302 -56.58 19.96 -0.20
C VAL A 302 -57.57 19.86 0.97
N LEU A 303 -57.16 20.27 2.17
CA LEU A 303 -57.96 20.09 3.40
C LEU A 303 -58.89 21.27 3.72
N GLY A 304 -59.01 22.26 2.82
CA GLY A 304 -59.79 23.49 3.05
C GLY A 304 -61.24 23.19 3.44
N TYR A 305 -61.92 22.34 2.68
CA TYR A 305 -63.31 21.95 2.95
C TYR A 305 -63.49 21.24 4.31
N TYR A 306 -62.61 20.30 4.64
CA TYR A 306 -62.64 19.54 5.91
C TYR A 306 -62.35 20.44 7.11
N ASN A 307 -61.34 21.31 7.03
CA ASN A 307 -60.95 22.23 8.08
C ASN A 307 -62.02 23.29 8.36
N ARG A 308 -62.64 23.86 7.31
CA ARG A 308 -63.74 24.84 7.45
C ARG A 308 -64.99 24.26 8.13
N ARG A 309 -65.21 22.95 8.03
CA ARG A 309 -66.39 22.26 8.59
C ARG A 309 -66.10 21.41 9.84
N GLY A 310 -64.84 21.34 10.28
CA GLY A 310 -64.43 20.54 11.44
C GLY A 310 -64.61 19.02 11.26
N ILE A 311 -64.43 18.52 10.04
CA ILE A 311 -64.63 17.11 9.67
C ILE A 311 -63.27 16.38 9.74
N ASP A 312 -63.25 15.13 10.23
CA ASP A 312 -62.05 14.28 10.21
C ASP A 312 -61.68 13.86 8.78
N ALA A 313 -60.49 14.25 8.32
CA ALA A 313 -60.00 13.98 6.98
C ALA A 313 -59.28 12.63 6.83
N LYS A 314 -59.29 11.76 7.85
CA LYS A 314 -58.51 10.50 7.83
C LYS A 314 -58.89 9.54 6.70
N ALA A 315 -60.18 9.44 6.36
CA ALA A 315 -60.66 8.58 5.27
C ALA A 315 -60.20 9.12 3.91
N PHE A 316 -60.44 10.41 3.66
CA PHE A 316 -59.94 11.14 2.50
C PHE A 316 -58.42 11.01 2.29
N LEU A 317 -57.62 11.29 3.31
CA LEU A 317 -56.15 11.21 3.22
C LEU A 317 -55.67 9.80 2.86
N LYS A 318 -56.41 8.76 3.26
CA LYS A 318 -56.09 7.37 2.87
C LYS A 318 -56.38 7.14 1.40
N GLU A 319 -57.54 7.60 0.91
CA GLU A 319 -57.91 7.48 -0.50
C GLU A 319 -56.89 8.19 -1.42
N ILE A 320 -56.46 9.40 -1.08
CA ILE A 320 -55.51 10.16 -1.92
C ILE A 320 -54.11 9.55 -1.91
N LYS A 321 -53.70 8.93 -0.80
CA LYS A 321 -52.46 8.12 -0.77
C LYS A 321 -52.54 6.94 -1.71
N ASP A 322 -53.67 6.23 -1.75
CA ASP A 322 -53.87 5.10 -2.66
C ASP A 322 -53.80 5.53 -4.15
N ILE A 323 -54.11 6.78 -4.49
CA ILE A 323 -53.97 7.33 -5.86
C ILE A 323 -52.50 7.56 -6.24
N ALA A 324 -51.68 8.00 -5.29
CA ALA A 324 -50.28 8.32 -5.52
C ALA A 324 -49.47 7.08 -5.92
N THR A 325 -48.38 7.26 -6.65
CA THR A 325 -47.43 6.17 -6.92
C THR A 325 -46.55 5.90 -5.70
N ASP A 326 -46.26 4.63 -5.39
CA ASP A 326 -45.33 4.31 -4.31
C ASP A 326 -43.91 4.85 -4.56
N PRO A 327 -43.19 5.35 -3.53
CA PRO A 327 -43.63 5.49 -2.14
C PRO A 327 -44.35 6.83 -1.87
N ASP A 328 -45.30 6.82 -0.92
CA ASP A 328 -46.12 7.97 -0.51
C ASP A 328 -45.31 9.24 -0.21
N ASP A 329 -44.18 9.12 0.48
CA ASP A 329 -43.36 10.25 0.90
C ASP A 329 -42.83 11.09 -0.27
N LYS A 330 -42.83 10.53 -1.49
CA LYS A 330 -42.41 11.19 -2.73
C LYS A 330 -43.56 11.71 -3.59
N HIS A 331 -44.69 11.01 -3.64
CA HIS A 331 -45.74 11.33 -4.61
C HIS A 331 -47.04 11.86 -4.00
N PHE A 332 -47.18 11.80 -2.68
CA PHE A 332 -48.33 12.35 -1.95
C PHE A 332 -47.98 13.70 -1.28
N PHE A 333 -48.90 14.64 -1.39
CA PHE A 333 -48.83 15.95 -0.72
C PHE A 333 -50.18 16.26 -0.09
N ASN A 334 -50.18 16.88 1.08
CA ASN A 334 -51.38 17.45 1.69
C ASN A 334 -51.14 18.93 2.01
N VAL A 335 -52.19 19.74 1.84
CA VAL A 335 -52.18 21.17 2.14
C VAL A 335 -53.34 21.51 3.06
N THR A 336 -53.16 22.49 3.93
CA THR A 336 -54.16 22.88 4.94
C THR A 336 -55.40 23.51 4.32
N ASP A 337 -55.25 24.24 3.23
CA ASP A 337 -56.28 24.93 2.47
C ASP A 337 -55.80 25.20 1.04
N GLU A 338 -56.66 25.79 0.22
CA GLU A 338 -56.37 26.11 -1.18
C GLU A 338 -55.21 27.11 -1.31
N ALA A 339 -55.09 28.08 -0.39
CA ALA A 339 -54.03 29.10 -0.41
C ALA A 339 -52.63 28.52 -0.12
N ALA A 340 -52.54 27.42 0.63
CA ALA A 340 -51.29 26.70 0.90
C ALA A 340 -50.77 25.90 -0.30
N LEU A 341 -51.53 25.78 -1.41
CA LEU A 341 -51.03 25.15 -2.63
C LEU A 341 -49.79 25.85 -3.20
N LYS A 342 -49.64 27.16 -3.01
CA LYS A 342 -48.45 27.90 -3.44
C LYS A 342 -47.16 27.41 -2.76
N ASP A 343 -47.26 26.89 -1.53
CA ASP A 343 -46.10 26.50 -0.72
C ASP A 343 -45.49 25.17 -1.20
N ILE A 344 -46.27 24.36 -1.92
CA ILE A 344 -45.83 23.07 -2.46
C ILE A 344 -45.31 23.15 -3.90
N VAL A 345 -45.45 24.30 -4.58
CA VAL A 345 -45.04 24.46 -6.00
C VAL A 345 -43.55 24.14 -6.19
N ASP A 346 -42.69 24.67 -5.33
CA ASP A 346 -41.24 24.44 -5.43
C ASP A 346 -40.90 22.97 -5.12
N ALA A 347 -41.51 22.39 -4.08
CA ALA A 347 -41.28 21.00 -3.71
C ALA A 347 -41.75 20.02 -4.78
N LEU A 348 -42.92 20.26 -5.38
CA LEU A 348 -43.49 19.44 -6.44
C LEU A 348 -42.69 19.59 -7.75
N GLY A 349 -42.29 20.81 -8.10
CA GLY A 349 -41.41 21.08 -9.24
C GLY A 349 -40.10 20.29 -9.15
N GLU A 350 -39.37 20.42 -8.04
CA GLU A 350 -38.11 19.70 -7.80
C GLU A 350 -38.27 18.18 -7.87
N ARG A 351 -39.36 17.62 -7.31
CA ARG A 351 -39.64 16.17 -7.39
C ARG A 351 -39.91 15.71 -8.82
N ILE A 352 -40.62 16.50 -9.62
CA ILE A 352 -40.87 16.18 -11.04
C ILE A 352 -39.58 16.27 -11.86
N PHE A 353 -38.72 17.27 -11.62
CA PHE A 353 -37.42 17.38 -12.32
C PHE A 353 -36.46 16.25 -11.99
N SER A 354 -36.55 15.66 -10.79
CA SER A 354 -35.76 14.47 -10.43
C SER A 354 -36.04 13.24 -11.31
N LEU A 355 -37.15 13.23 -12.05
CA LEU A 355 -37.53 12.15 -12.98
C LEU A 355 -36.82 12.23 -14.34
N GLU A 356 -36.20 13.37 -14.69
CA GLU A 356 -35.46 13.61 -15.95
C GLU A 356 -34.00 13.11 -15.88
N GLY A 357 -33.45 13.01 -14.66
CA GLY A 357 -32.06 12.62 -14.39
C GLY A 357 -31.86 11.20 -13.90
N THR A 358 -32.93 10.41 -13.75
CA THR A 358 -32.87 9.12 -13.05
C THR A 358 -33.26 7.93 -13.93
N SER A 359 -32.44 6.87 -13.87
CA SER A 359 -32.80 5.56 -14.44
C SER A 359 -34.08 5.01 -13.78
N LYS A 360 -34.69 3.96 -14.36
CA LYS A 360 -36.01 3.39 -14.01
C LYS A 360 -36.35 3.21 -12.52
N ASN A 361 -35.37 3.24 -11.61
CA ASN A 361 -35.53 3.09 -10.17
C ASN A 361 -35.24 4.35 -9.33
N GLY A 362 -35.06 5.54 -9.93
CA GLY A 362 -35.11 6.83 -9.22
C GLY A 362 -34.09 6.99 -8.08
N THR A 363 -32.85 7.42 -8.37
CA THR A 363 -31.90 8.18 -7.48
C THR A 363 -30.41 8.14 -7.91
N ALA A 364 -30.01 7.28 -8.85
CA ALA A 364 -28.59 7.02 -9.15
C ALA A 364 -28.11 7.58 -10.51
N PHE A 365 -26.94 8.23 -10.54
CA PHE A 365 -26.26 8.69 -11.75
C PHE A 365 -25.53 7.54 -12.44
N GLY A 366 -25.74 7.40 -13.75
CA GLY A 366 -24.97 6.51 -14.62
C GLY A 366 -23.69 7.20 -15.13
N LEU A 367 -23.70 7.67 -16.38
CA LEU A 367 -22.57 8.39 -16.98
C LEU A 367 -22.78 9.91 -17.07
N GLN A 368 -23.93 10.40 -16.61
CA GLN A 368 -24.32 11.81 -16.66
C GLN A 368 -23.28 12.74 -16.01
N MET A 369 -22.69 12.30 -14.89
CA MET A 369 -21.65 13.02 -14.14
C MET A 369 -20.26 12.38 -14.30
N SER A 370 -20.05 11.63 -15.37
CA SER A 370 -18.85 10.77 -15.55
C SER A 370 -17.51 11.51 -15.50
N GLN A 371 -17.45 12.79 -15.88
CA GLN A 371 -16.21 13.56 -15.98
C GLN A 371 -15.12 12.82 -16.78
N ALA A 372 -15.51 12.19 -17.89
CA ALA A 372 -14.61 11.45 -18.76
C ALA A 372 -13.52 12.37 -19.32
N GLY A 373 -12.27 11.91 -19.26
CA GLY A 373 -11.09 12.71 -19.61
C GLY A 373 -10.37 13.26 -18.38
N PHE A 374 -10.75 12.83 -17.18
CA PHE A 374 -10.02 13.14 -15.95
C PHE A 374 -8.57 12.61 -16.03
N SER A 375 -8.41 11.42 -16.59
CA SER A 375 -7.11 10.88 -17.01
C SER A 375 -7.23 10.26 -18.40
N THR A 376 -6.12 10.21 -19.13
CA THR A 376 -6.06 9.63 -20.47
C THR A 376 -4.75 8.89 -20.70
N HIS A 377 -4.83 7.77 -21.43
CA HIS A 377 -3.67 6.99 -21.84
C HIS A 377 -3.80 6.52 -23.28
N VAL A 378 -2.70 6.54 -24.02
CA VAL A 378 -2.68 6.09 -25.43
C VAL A 378 -2.56 4.57 -25.44
N VAL A 379 -3.46 3.92 -26.18
CA VAL A 379 -3.47 2.46 -26.37
C VAL A 379 -3.40 2.13 -27.86
N GLU A 380 -3.15 0.86 -28.22
CA GLU A 380 -2.87 0.50 -29.62
C GLU A 380 -3.96 0.91 -30.62
N ASP A 381 -5.23 0.74 -30.25
CA ASP A 381 -6.38 0.96 -31.12
C ASP A 381 -7.18 2.24 -30.81
N GLY A 382 -6.68 3.08 -29.89
CA GLY A 382 -7.45 4.21 -29.40
C GLY A 382 -6.86 4.97 -28.23
N ILE A 383 -7.75 5.53 -27.40
CA ILE A 383 -7.41 6.24 -26.17
C ILE A 383 -8.26 5.66 -25.04
N LEU A 384 -7.61 5.29 -23.96
CA LEU A 384 -8.23 4.92 -22.70
C LEU A 384 -8.53 6.20 -21.92
N VAL A 385 -9.73 6.30 -21.35
CA VAL A 385 -10.26 7.51 -20.74
C VAL A 385 -10.81 7.17 -19.36
N GLY A 386 -10.27 7.79 -18.32
CA GLY A 386 -10.78 7.71 -16.96
C GLY A 386 -12.03 8.57 -16.77
N ALA A 387 -13.04 8.03 -16.07
CA ALA A 387 -14.34 8.65 -15.83
C ALA A 387 -14.72 8.56 -14.35
N VAL A 388 -14.15 9.44 -13.54
CA VAL A 388 -14.21 9.39 -12.06
C VAL A 388 -15.61 9.52 -11.48
N GLY A 389 -16.51 10.25 -12.12
CA GLY A 389 -17.86 10.50 -11.62
C GLY A 389 -18.91 9.51 -12.14
N ALA A 390 -18.49 8.48 -12.87
CA ALA A 390 -19.39 7.45 -13.36
C ALA A 390 -19.96 6.62 -12.21
N TYR A 391 -21.22 6.20 -12.34
CA TYR A 391 -21.92 5.31 -11.42
C TYR A 391 -21.87 5.81 -9.97
N ASP A 392 -22.35 7.04 -9.75
CA ASP A 392 -22.32 7.73 -8.46
C ASP A 392 -20.91 7.83 -7.85
N TRP A 393 -19.95 8.29 -8.65
CA TRP A 393 -18.54 8.45 -8.24
C TRP A 393 -17.81 7.16 -7.84
N ASN A 394 -18.38 5.97 -8.09
CA ASN A 394 -17.59 4.74 -8.08
C ASN A 394 -16.47 4.81 -9.13
N GLY A 395 -16.76 5.45 -10.25
CA GLY A 395 -15.85 5.67 -11.36
C GLY A 395 -15.86 4.51 -12.37
N ALA A 396 -15.31 4.78 -13.54
CA ALA A 396 -15.22 3.82 -14.63
C ALA A 396 -14.02 4.14 -15.54
N VAL A 397 -13.71 3.19 -16.42
CA VAL A 397 -12.74 3.39 -17.50
C VAL A 397 -13.43 3.12 -18.83
N LEU A 398 -13.33 4.08 -19.73
CA LEU A 398 -13.92 4.04 -21.07
C LEU A 398 -12.81 3.97 -22.11
N LYS A 399 -13.12 3.51 -23.31
CA LYS A 399 -12.14 3.51 -24.42
C LYS A 399 -12.76 4.11 -25.68
N GLU A 400 -12.04 4.99 -26.35
CA GLU A 400 -12.42 5.56 -27.65
C GLU A 400 -11.54 4.97 -28.74
N THR A 401 -12.11 4.16 -29.64
CA THR A 401 -11.39 3.50 -30.73
C THR A 401 -11.64 4.18 -32.07
N ARG A 402 -11.06 3.67 -33.16
CA ARG A 402 -11.43 4.09 -34.52
C ARG A 402 -12.85 3.65 -34.92
N HIS A 403 -13.38 2.60 -34.30
CA HIS A 403 -14.70 2.03 -34.60
C HIS A 403 -15.82 2.60 -33.70
N GLY A 404 -15.48 3.49 -32.77
CA GLY A 404 -16.41 4.14 -31.86
C GLY A 404 -16.05 3.96 -30.38
N LYS A 405 -16.99 4.36 -29.52
CA LYS A 405 -16.88 4.29 -28.07
C LYS A 405 -17.09 2.88 -27.53
N VAL A 406 -16.31 2.52 -26.52
CA VAL A 406 -16.38 1.27 -25.78
C VAL A 406 -16.63 1.62 -24.31
N VAL A 407 -17.79 1.21 -23.79
CA VAL A 407 -18.26 1.52 -22.45
C VAL A 407 -18.54 0.21 -21.71
N PRO A 408 -17.74 -0.15 -20.71
CA PRO A 408 -18.00 -1.33 -19.89
C PRO A 408 -19.30 -1.20 -19.10
N PRO A 409 -20.08 -2.28 -18.94
CA PRO A 409 -21.27 -2.27 -18.11
C PRO A 409 -20.88 -2.14 -16.63
N LYS A 410 -21.73 -1.48 -15.82
CA LYS A 410 -21.50 -1.31 -14.37
C LYS A 410 -21.20 -2.63 -13.65
N SER A 411 -21.86 -3.72 -14.05
CA SER A 411 -21.69 -5.05 -13.47
C SER A 411 -20.26 -5.59 -13.59
N SER A 412 -19.47 -5.15 -14.58
CA SER A 412 -18.07 -5.57 -14.71
C SER A 412 -17.18 -5.17 -13.54
N TYR A 413 -17.61 -4.20 -12.72
CA TYR A 413 -16.86 -3.72 -11.55
C TYR A 413 -17.39 -4.27 -10.22
N ALA A 414 -18.54 -4.93 -10.21
CA ALA A 414 -19.29 -5.25 -8.98
C ALA A 414 -18.53 -6.13 -7.98
N GLN A 415 -17.65 -7.02 -8.46
CA GLN A 415 -16.85 -7.89 -7.60
C GLN A 415 -15.82 -7.11 -6.77
N GLU A 416 -15.23 -6.07 -7.34
CA GLU A 416 -14.16 -5.28 -6.68
C GLU A 416 -14.67 -3.97 -6.08
N PHE A 417 -15.84 -3.51 -6.53
CA PHE A 417 -16.52 -2.28 -6.09
C PHE A 417 -17.97 -2.64 -5.74
N PRO A 418 -18.19 -3.18 -4.53
CA PRO A 418 -19.49 -3.71 -4.14
C PRO A 418 -20.44 -2.55 -3.76
N GLU A 419 -21.75 -2.74 -3.92
CA GLU A 419 -22.75 -1.66 -3.77
C GLU A 419 -22.83 -1.09 -2.36
N GLU A 420 -22.45 -1.87 -1.33
CA GLU A 420 -22.42 -1.41 0.06
C GLU A 420 -21.45 -0.23 0.27
N LEU A 421 -20.44 -0.11 -0.60
CA LEU A 421 -19.43 0.96 -0.54
C LEU A 421 -19.70 2.10 -1.54
N LYS A 422 -20.85 2.09 -2.22
CA LYS A 422 -21.19 3.07 -3.27
C LYS A 422 -21.15 4.53 -2.78
N ASN A 423 -21.58 4.78 -1.54
CA ASN A 423 -21.63 6.15 -0.99
C ASN A 423 -20.25 6.74 -0.66
N HIS A 424 -19.17 5.97 -0.79
CA HIS A 424 -17.82 6.44 -0.51
C HIS A 424 -17.17 7.16 -1.69
N GLY A 425 -17.69 6.99 -2.91
CA GLY A 425 -17.15 7.61 -4.14
C GLY A 425 -15.70 7.21 -4.41
N ALA A 426 -15.47 6.02 -4.94
CA ALA A 426 -14.14 5.42 -5.10
C ALA A 426 -13.20 6.16 -6.09
N TYR A 427 -13.76 6.91 -7.04
CA TYR A 427 -13.03 7.64 -8.10
C TYR A 427 -12.19 6.73 -9.01
N LEU A 428 -12.70 5.55 -9.37
CA LEU A 428 -12.03 4.71 -10.36
C LEU A 428 -11.83 5.45 -11.69
N GLY A 429 -10.61 5.36 -12.25
CA GLY A 429 -10.22 6.12 -13.44
C GLY A 429 -9.67 7.50 -13.11
N TYR A 430 -9.34 7.78 -11.83
CA TYR A 430 -8.58 8.98 -11.47
C TYR A 430 -7.23 8.99 -12.19
N THR A 431 -6.61 7.83 -12.30
CA THR A 431 -5.46 7.56 -13.17
C THR A 431 -5.76 6.38 -14.07
N VAL A 432 -5.20 6.40 -15.27
CA VAL A 432 -5.22 5.27 -16.19
C VAL A 432 -3.85 5.14 -16.86
N THR A 433 -3.38 3.91 -17.01
CA THR A 433 -2.15 3.59 -17.74
C THR A 433 -2.25 2.16 -18.29
N SER A 434 -1.17 1.67 -18.90
CA SER A 434 -1.07 0.27 -19.33
C SER A 434 0.28 -0.32 -18.97
N VAL A 435 0.30 -1.61 -18.70
CA VAL A 435 1.53 -2.40 -18.61
C VAL A 435 1.58 -3.38 -19.76
N VAL A 436 2.77 -3.63 -20.29
CA VAL A 436 2.99 -4.66 -21.32
C VAL A 436 3.64 -5.85 -20.63
N SER A 437 2.97 -6.99 -20.61
CA SER A 437 3.51 -8.24 -20.06
C SER A 437 4.00 -9.15 -21.18
N ALA A 438 5.17 -9.76 -20.99
CA ALA A 438 5.80 -10.66 -21.97
C ALA A 438 4.87 -11.77 -22.48
N ARG A 439 3.97 -12.31 -21.64
CA ARG A 439 3.07 -13.42 -22.02
C ARG A 439 1.61 -13.02 -22.19
N SER A 440 1.17 -11.95 -21.55
CA SER A 440 -0.25 -11.55 -21.51
C SER A 440 -0.57 -10.32 -22.35
N GLY A 441 0.42 -9.76 -23.04
CA GLY A 441 0.27 -8.58 -23.88
C GLY A 441 -0.05 -7.33 -23.05
N GLN A 442 -0.76 -6.38 -23.66
CA GLN A 442 -1.13 -5.12 -23.01
C GLN A 442 -2.27 -5.33 -22.00
N LEU A 443 -2.01 -5.01 -20.74
CA LEU A 443 -2.99 -4.94 -19.67
C LEU A 443 -3.22 -3.48 -19.28
N TYR A 444 -4.44 -3.14 -18.87
CA TYR A 444 -4.79 -1.79 -18.44
C TYR A 444 -4.77 -1.70 -16.93
N VAL A 445 -4.40 -0.52 -16.43
CA VAL A 445 -4.31 -0.23 -14.99
C VAL A 445 -5.10 1.03 -14.71
N ALA A 446 -5.90 1.02 -13.63
CA ALA A 446 -6.63 2.19 -13.21
C ALA A 446 -6.64 2.36 -11.69
N GLY A 447 -6.44 3.60 -11.25
CA GLY A 447 -6.46 3.99 -9.85
C GLY A 447 -7.85 4.45 -9.39
N ALA A 448 -8.18 4.12 -8.15
CA ALA A 448 -9.37 4.52 -7.40
C ALA A 448 -8.94 5.02 -6.01
N PRO A 449 -8.36 6.24 -5.91
CA PRO A 449 -7.66 6.69 -4.71
C PRO A 449 -8.56 6.96 -3.51
N ARG A 450 -9.89 7.02 -3.70
CA ARG A 450 -10.87 7.17 -2.62
C ARG A 450 -11.57 5.87 -2.22
N PHE A 451 -11.26 4.75 -2.88
CA PHE A 451 -11.86 3.46 -2.54
C PHE A 451 -11.60 3.14 -1.06
N ASN A 452 -12.67 2.89 -0.30
CA ASN A 452 -12.63 2.63 1.14
C ASN A 452 -11.80 3.67 1.94
N HIS A 453 -11.67 4.89 1.42
CA HIS A 453 -10.80 5.96 1.91
C HIS A 453 -9.30 5.65 1.99
N THR A 454 -8.84 4.42 1.72
CA THR A 454 -7.42 4.05 1.71
C THR A 454 -6.82 4.05 0.31
N GLY A 455 -7.65 3.83 -0.73
CA GLY A 455 -7.26 3.76 -2.13
C GLY A 455 -7.11 2.33 -2.65
N LYS A 456 -7.32 2.15 -3.96
CA LYS A 456 -7.19 0.87 -4.68
C LYS A 456 -6.65 1.11 -6.09
N VAL A 457 -5.94 0.13 -6.64
CA VAL A 457 -5.56 0.05 -8.05
C VAL A 457 -6.04 -1.29 -8.62
N ILE A 458 -6.68 -1.27 -9.78
CA ILE A 458 -7.09 -2.48 -10.49
C ILE A 458 -6.26 -2.66 -11.77
N ILE A 459 -5.97 -3.92 -12.09
CA ILE A 459 -5.35 -4.33 -13.36
C ILE A 459 -6.34 -5.22 -14.09
N PHE A 460 -6.62 -4.90 -15.35
CA PHE A 460 -7.74 -5.50 -16.10
C PHE A 460 -7.46 -5.60 -17.60
N THR A 461 -8.22 -6.44 -18.28
CA THR A 461 -8.33 -6.47 -19.73
C THR A 461 -9.64 -5.81 -20.17
N LEU A 462 -9.63 -5.15 -21.33
CA LEU A 462 -10.81 -4.51 -21.91
C LEU A 462 -10.87 -4.82 -23.41
N LYS A 463 -11.87 -5.61 -23.80
CA LYS A 463 -12.15 -5.92 -25.21
C LYS A 463 -12.97 -4.80 -25.87
N ASN A 464 -12.92 -4.73 -27.20
CA ASN A 464 -13.70 -3.76 -27.98
C ASN A 464 -15.22 -3.97 -27.90
N THR A 465 -15.66 -5.14 -27.42
CA THR A 465 -17.06 -5.42 -27.12
C THR A 465 -17.55 -4.74 -25.83
N GLY A 466 -16.65 -4.16 -25.03
CA GLY A 466 -16.96 -3.61 -23.70
C GLY A 466 -16.81 -4.64 -22.56
N GLU A 467 -16.44 -5.87 -22.87
CA GLU A 467 -16.16 -6.91 -21.86
C GLU A 467 -14.87 -6.54 -21.11
N LEU A 468 -15.01 -6.29 -19.81
CA LEU A 468 -13.93 -5.96 -18.90
C LEU A 468 -13.74 -7.08 -17.87
N THR A 469 -12.51 -7.52 -17.68
CA THR A 469 -12.16 -8.55 -16.70
C THR A 469 -11.04 -8.05 -15.80
N ILE A 470 -11.29 -7.96 -14.50
CA ILE A 470 -10.28 -7.56 -13.51
C ILE A 470 -9.43 -8.79 -13.15
N LEU A 471 -8.11 -8.65 -13.31
CA LEU A 471 -7.14 -9.71 -13.05
C LEU A 471 -6.54 -9.59 -11.65
N HIS A 472 -6.22 -8.35 -11.24
CA HIS A 472 -5.56 -8.07 -9.97
C HIS A 472 -6.09 -6.78 -9.34
N SER A 473 -6.00 -6.70 -8.00
CA SER A 473 -6.47 -5.60 -7.18
C SER A 473 -5.45 -5.32 -6.08
N LEU A 474 -4.83 -4.14 -6.10
CA LEU A 474 -3.84 -3.66 -5.14
C LEU A 474 -4.52 -2.66 -4.20
N LYS A 475 -4.31 -2.78 -2.89
CA LYS A 475 -5.02 -1.97 -1.87
C LYS A 475 -4.04 -1.08 -1.10
N GLY A 476 -4.42 0.17 -0.88
CA GLY A 476 -3.71 1.10 -0.02
C GLY A 476 -3.87 0.72 1.46
N GLN A 477 -2.82 0.98 2.25
CA GLN A 477 -2.74 0.57 3.67
C GLN A 477 -3.25 1.64 4.64
N GLN A 478 -3.15 2.93 4.27
CA GLN A 478 -3.45 4.06 5.15
C GLN A 478 -4.62 4.87 4.62
N ILE A 479 -5.58 5.17 5.50
CA ILE A 479 -6.72 6.05 5.21
C ILE A 479 -6.23 7.47 4.85
N GLY A 480 -6.86 8.10 3.87
CA GLY A 480 -6.51 9.43 3.41
C GLY A 480 -5.22 9.52 2.58
N SER A 481 -4.44 8.43 2.46
CA SER A 481 -3.15 8.45 1.77
C SER A 481 -3.24 8.70 0.25
N TYR A 482 -4.44 8.55 -0.30
CA TYR A 482 -4.75 8.76 -1.73
C TYR A 482 -3.99 7.79 -2.65
N TYR A 483 -3.80 6.55 -2.19
CA TYR A 483 -3.09 5.48 -2.91
C TYR A 483 -3.74 5.16 -4.27
N GLY A 484 -2.95 5.21 -5.34
CA GLY A 484 -3.44 5.02 -6.72
C GLY A 484 -3.80 6.31 -7.45
N SER A 485 -3.52 7.47 -6.86
CA SER A 485 -3.74 8.79 -7.48
C SER A 485 -2.70 9.18 -8.51
N GLU A 486 -1.54 8.52 -8.53
CA GLU A 486 -0.54 8.57 -9.61
C GLU A 486 0.02 7.16 -9.80
N ILE A 487 0.13 6.71 -11.06
CA ILE A 487 0.57 5.36 -11.42
C ILE A 487 1.46 5.44 -12.66
N ALA A 488 2.63 4.80 -12.60
CA ALA A 488 3.56 4.76 -13.72
C ALA A 488 4.03 3.33 -14.01
N ALA A 489 4.02 2.96 -15.29
CA ALA A 489 4.63 1.73 -15.79
C ALA A 489 6.06 2.04 -16.21
N VAL A 490 7.02 1.28 -15.72
CA VAL A 490 8.45 1.45 -16.00
C VAL A 490 8.97 0.18 -16.69
N ASP A 491 9.49 0.38 -17.89
CA ASP A 491 10.31 -0.57 -18.64
C ASP A 491 11.77 -0.13 -18.39
N ILE A 492 12.51 -0.91 -17.61
CA ILE A 492 13.83 -0.53 -17.10
C ILE A 492 14.90 -0.79 -18.14
N ASP A 493 14.87 -1.91 -18.85
CA ASP A 493 15.90 -2.28 -19.83
C ASP A 493 15.57 -1.87 -21.28
N GLY A 494 14.39 -1.31 -21.51
CA GLY A 494 13.97 -0.77 -22.80
C GLY A 494 13.59 -1.84 -23.82
N ASP A 495 13.27 -3.06 -23.38
CA ASP A 495 12.92 -4.18 -24.26
C ASP A 495 11.46 -4.12 -24.76
N GLY A 496 10.65 -3.19 -24.26
CA GLY A 496 9.24 -3.01 -24.58
C GLY A 496 8.28 -3.75 -23.64
N VAL A 497 8.79 -4.48 -22.65
CA VAL A 497 8.06 -5.14 -21.57
C VAL A 497 8.16 -4.28 -20.31
N THR A 498 7.07 -4.21 -19.54
CA THR A 498 7.08 -3.46 -18.29
C THR A 498 7.63 -4.33 -17.15
N ASP A 499 8.76 -3.92 -16.55
CA ASP A 499 9.36 -4.57 -15.38
C ASP A 499 8.63 -4.21 -14.08
N ASN A 500 8.31 -2.92 -13.91
CA ASN A 500 7.80 -2.38 -12.65
C ASN A 500 6.54 -1.53 -12.85
N LEU A 501 5.62 -1.64 -11.89
CA LEU A 501 4.48 -0.75 -11.72
C LEU A 501 4.68 0.07 -10.44
N LEU A 502 4.72 1.38 -10.58
CA LEU A 502 4.80 2.32 -9.47
C LEU A 502 3.41 2.82 -9.11
N VAL A 503 3.09 2.82 -7.82
CA VAL A 503 1.82 3.35 -7.31
C VAL A 503 2.11 4.36 -6.20
N ALA A 504 1.67 5.60 -6.39
CA ALA A 504 1.87 6.66 -5.41
C ALA A 504 0.68 6.80 -4.45
N ALA A 505 1.00 7.25 -3.24
CA ALA A 505 0.10 7.71 -2.19
C ALA A 505 0.63 9.06 -1.68
N PRO A 506 0.40 10.17 -2.41
CA PRO A 506 1.02 11.46 -2.11
C PRO A 506 0.60 12.06 -0.77
N MET A 507 -0.56 11.67 -0.23
CA MET A 507 -1.06 12.16 1.06
C MET A 507 -0.71 11.20 2.21
N PHE A 508 0.22 10.26 1.99
CA PHE A 508 0.66 9.35 3.04
C PHE A 508 1.30 10.11 4.20
N PHE A 509 0.77 9.89 5.40
CA PHE A 509 1.15 10.54 6.63
C PHE A 509 2.17 9.69 7.39
N SER A 510 3.32 10.28 7.75
CA SER A 510 4.38 9.62 8.51
C SER A 510 5.16 10.64 9.33
N GLY A 511 5.53 10.27 10.56
CA GLY A 511 6.33 11.13 11.45
C GLY A 511 5.69 12.48 11.77
N GLY A 512 4.35 12.58 11.72
CA GLY A 512 3.62 13.83 11.97
C GLY A 512 3.34 14.69 10.73
N TRP A 513 3.78 14.29 9.54
CA TRP A 513 3.72 15.11 8.32
C TRP A 513 3.15 14.35 7.10
N GLU A 514 2.52 15.07 6.16
CA GLU A 514 2.09 14.53 4.86
C GLU A 514 3.30 14.32 3.91
N ARG A 515 4.14 13.33 4.19
CA ARG A 515 5.37 13.09 3.42
C ARG A 515 5.09 12.56 2.02
N GLY A 516 4.06 11.74 1.85
CA GLY A 516 3.81 11.00 0.62
C GLY A 516 4.67 9.73 0.53
N LYS A 517 4.26 8.79 -0.32
CA LYS A 517 4.90 7.48 -0.46
C LYS A 517 4.70 6.91 -1.86
N VAL A 518 5.72 6.26 -2.40
CA VAL A 518 5.65 5.58 -3.71
C VAL A 518 6.03 4.11 -3.54
N TYR A 519 5.13 3.23 -3.93
CA TYR A 519 5.28 1.77 -3.84
C TYR A 519 5.79 1.21 -5.16
N ILE A 520 6.72 0.26 -5.09
CA ILE A 520 7.31 -0.42 -6.24
C ILE A 520 6.75 -1.84 -6.30
N TYR A 521 6.00 -2.15 -7.37
CA TYR A 521 5.55 -3.50 -7.66
C TYR A 521 6.38 -4.07 -8.82
N ARG A 522 7.00 -5.23 -8.61
CA ARG A 522 7.67 -5.98 -9.67
C ARG A 522 6.65 -6.84 -10.40
N ILE A 523 6.73 -6.84 -11.73
CA ILE A 523 5.88 -7.64 -12.61
C ILE A 523 6.62 -8.94 -12.93
N THR A 524 5.94 -10.10 -12.80
CA THR A 524 6.51 -11.40 -13.18
C THR A 524 5.99 -11.88 -14.53
N ASP A 525 6.67 -12.86 -15.15
CA ASP A 525 6.30 -13.45 -16.46
C ASP A 525 4.85 -13.96 -16.54
N GLN A 526 4.34 -14.53 -15.44
CA GLN A 526 2.91 -14.69 -15.21
C GLN A 526 2.48 -13.39 -14.53
N PRO A 527 1.63 -12.52 -15.12
CA PRO A 527 1.47 -11.09 -14.81
C PRO A 527 1.00 -10.75 -13.38
N ARG A 528 1.75 -11.20 -12.37
CA ARG A 528 1.55 -10.96 -10.95
C ARG A 528 2.35 -9.73 -10.56
N PHE A 529 1.79 -8.98 -9.62
CA PHE A 529 2.35 -7.74 -9.12
C PHE A 529 2.81 -7.96 -7.68
N ILE A 530 4.11 -8.08 -7.48
CA ILE A 530 4.72 -8.38 -6.18
C ILE A 530 5.28 -7.09 -5.60
N LEU A 531 4.87 -6.72 -4.39
CA LEU A 531 5.43 -5.56 -3.71
C LEU A 531 6.92 -5.80 -3.41
N GLU A 532 7.78 -5.03 -4.06
CA GLU A 532 9.24 -5.12 -3.93
C GLU A 532 9.77 -4.16 -2.86
N GLY A 533 9.12 -3.01 -2.69
CA GLY A 533 9.55 -2.01 -1.72
C GLY A 533 8.88 -0.66 -1.96
N VAL A 534 9.51 0.38 -1.41
CA VAL A 534 9.07 1.77 -1.49
C VAL A 534 10.28 2.65 -1.80
N LEU A 535 10.07 3.76 -2.50
CA LEU A 535 11.13 4.76 -2.70
C LEU A 535 11.43 5.49 -1.40
N GLU A 536 12.70 5.70 -1.12
CA GLU A 536 13.18 6.42 0.05
C GLU A 536 13.16 7.93 -0.22
N LEU A 537 12.66 8.68 0.77
CA LEU A 537 12.59 10.14 0.76
C LEU A 537 13.54 10.69 1.82
N SER A 538 14.00 11.95 1.65
CA SER A 538 14.79 12.62 2.68
C SER A 538 14.00 12.74 4.00
N ASP A 539 14.66 12.45 5.13
CA ASP A 539 14.06 12.54 6.47
C ASP A 539 13.65 13.96 6.86
N LEU A 540 14.17 14.98 6.16
CA LEU A 540 13.86 16.40 6.37
C LEU A 540 12.60 16.87 5.63
N SER A 541 11.96 16.00 4.85
CA SER A 541 10.83 16.40 4.01
C SER A 541 9.54 16.50 4.85
N GLU A 542 8.95 17.69 4.90
CA GLU A 542 7.70 17.97 5.60
C GLU A 542 6.62 18.36 4.60
N ASN A 543 5.42 17.77 4.73
CA ASN A 543 4.25 18.04 3.88
C ASN A 543 4.55 18.03 2.36
N ALA A 544 5.50 17.20 1.93
CA ALA A 544 6.10 17.24 0.60
C ALA A 544 5.13 16.80 -0.52
N ARG A 545 4.17 15.94 -0.16
CA ARG A 545 3.33 15.18 -1.09
C ARG A 545 4.13 14.46 -2.18
N PHE A 546 5.19 13.80 -1.76
CA PHE A 546 6.05 13.01 -2.63
C PHE A 546 5.24 11.94 -3.37
N GLY A 547 5.43 11.87 -4.69
CA GLY A 547 4.66 11.00 -5.58
C GLY A 547 3.47 11.68 -6.26
N SER A 548 3.32 13.00 -6.14
CA SER A 548 2.25 13.76 -6.84
C SER A 548 2.38 13.74 -8.36
N ALA A 549 3.58 13.46 -8.88
CA ALA A 549 3.85 13.20 -10.29
C ALA A 549 4.89 12.09 -10.39
N LEU A 550 4.69 11.14 -11.30
CA LEU A 550 5.65 10.09 -11.62
C LEU A 550 5.99 10.16 -13.10
N ALA A 551 7.28 10.31 -13.42
CA ALA A 551 7.75 10.35 -14.79
C ALA A 551 8.84 9.29 -15.01
N PRO A 552 8.51 8.14 -15.62
CA PRO A 552 9.51 7.27 -16.23
C PRO A 552 10.18 8.05 -17.34
N VAL A 553 11.50 8.17 -17.26
CA VAL A 553 12.33 8.90 -18.21
C VAL A 553 13.32 7.94 -18.86
N SER A 554 13.74 8.27 -20.08
CA SER A 554 14.81 7.51 -20.72
C SER A 554 16.12 7.66 -19.93
N ASP A 555 17.02 6.70 -20.11
CA ASP A 555 18.36 6.66 -19.51
C ASP A 555 19.03 8.05 -19.46
N LEU A 556 19.27 8.54 -18.24
CA LEU A 556 19.91 9.83 -18.00
C LEU A 556 21.43 9.69 -17.88
N ASN A 557 21.97 8.57 -17.38
CA ASN A 557 23.41 8.42 -17.07
C ASN A 557 24.22 7.62 -18.12
N GLY A 558 23.58 7.12 -19.17
CA GLY A 558 24.21 6.32 -20.22
C GLY A 558 24.51 4.88 -19.79
N ASP A 559 23.75 4.32 -18.85
CA ASP A 559 23.93 2.94 -18.38
C ASP A 559 23.04 1.90 -19.04
N SER A 560 22.28 2.33 -20.04
CA SER A 560 21.29 1.55 -20.80
C SER A 560 20.04 1.17 -20.00
N PHE A 561 19.82 1.72 -18.80
CA PHE A 561 18.59 1.55 -18.05
C PHE A 561 17.79 2.85 -17.95
N ASN A 562 16.48 2.76 -18.11
CA ASN A 562 15.58 3.89 -17.97
C ASN A 562 15.42 4.29 -16.49
N ASP A 563 15.38 5.59 -16.23
CA ASP A 563 15.34 6.16 -14.89
C ASP A 563 13.94 6.65 -14.51
N LEU A 564 13.80 7.13 -13.26
CA LEU A 564 12.56 7.64 -12.73
C LEU A 564 12.74 9.02 -12.09
N VAL A 565 11.83 9.94 -12.41
CA VAL A 565 11.72 11.22 -11.72
C VAL A 565 10.40 11.32 -10.96
N VAL A 566 10.46 11.73 -9.70
CA VAL A 566 9.31 11.85 -8.80
C VAL A 566 9.15 13.28 -8.30
N GLY A 567 7.91 13.80 -8.37
CA GLY A 567 7.58 15.15 -7.92
C GLY A 567 7.10 15.23 -6.46
N ALA A 568 7.55 16.26 -5.76
CA ALA A 568 7.14 16.63 -4.40
C ALA A 568 6.78 18.14 -4.36
N PRO A 569 5.64 18.53 -4.97
CA PRO A 569 5.33 19.93 -5.23
C PRO A 569 5.06 20.77 -3.98
N LEU A 570 4.74 20.16 -2.84
CA LEU A 570 4.44 20.92 -1.62
C LEU A 570 5.63 21.03 -0.66
N GLU A 571 6.74 20.37 -0.98
CA GLU A 571 7.97 20.45 -0.20
C GLU A 571 8.55 21.88 -0.20
N ASP A 572 9.43 22.17 0.76
CA ASP A 572 10.05 23.48 0.92
C ASP A 572 9.00 24.61 1.00
N GLU A 573 7.98 24.45 1.86
CA GLU A 573 6.89 25.42 2.06
C GLU A 573 6.16 25.77 0.75
N HIS A 574 5.67 24.75 0.04
CA HIS A 574 4.98 24.90 -1.25
C HIS A 574 5.83 25.42 -2.42
N ARG A 575 7.16 25.51 -2.28
CA ARG A 575 8.06 25.80 -3.40
C ARG A 575 8.16 24.60 -4.35
N GLY A 576 8.34 23.42 -3.77
CA GLY A 576 8.37 22.12 -4.46
C GLY A 576 9.77 21.66 -4.85
N ALA A 577 9.92 20.35 -5.01
CA ALA A 577 11.15 19.69 -5.43
C ALA A 577 10.85 18.50 -6.37
N ILE A 578 11.90 18.01 -7.03
CA ILE A 578 11.89 16.74 -7.75
C ILE A 578 13.05 15.86 -7.31
N TYR A 579 12.88 14.54 -7.43
CA TYR A 579 13.85 13.52 -7.07
C TYR A 579 14.12 12.61 -8.26
N ILE A 580 15.38 12.32 -8.52
CA ILE A 580 15.83 11.46 -9.60
C ILE A 580 16.33 10.14 -9.00
N TYR A 581 15.78 9.04 -9.47
CA TYR A 581 16.12 7.68 -9.06
C TYR A 581 16.65 6.92 -10.27
N ASN A 582 17.88 6.41 -10.16
CA ASN A 582 18.44 5.60 -11.22
C ASN A 582 17.97 4.15 -11.12
N SER A 583 18.02 3.45 -12.24
CA SER A 583 17.75 2.02 -12.30
C SER A 583 19.03 1.20 -12.49
N GLN A 584 19.00 -0.08 -12.11
CA GLN A 584 20.09 -1.03 -12.38
C GLN A 584 19.53 -2.46 -12.42
N ARG A 585 19.89 -3.24 -13.46
CA ARG A 585 19.61 -4.70 -13.54
C ARG A 585 18.17 -5.08 -13.14
N ASN A 586 17.19 -4.50 -13.84
CA ASN A 586 15.74 -4.73 -13.67
C ASN A 586 15.21 -4.35 -12.27
N ARG A 587 15.83 -3.36 -11.62
CA ARG A 587 15.35 -2.77 -10.36
C ARG A 587 15.59 -1.25 -10.33
N ILE A 588 14.70 -0.53 -9.66
CA ILE A 588 14.86 0.89 -9.37
C ILE A 588 15.62 1.02 -8.04
N LEU A 589 16.68 1.82 -8.00
CA LEU A 589 17.40 2.11 -6.77
C LEU A 589 16.49 2.88 -5.80
N ARG A 590 16.39 2.42 -4.56
CA ARG A 590 15.45 3.00 -3.58
C ARG A 590 15.84 4.41 -3.12
N LYS A 591 17.14 4.71 -3.10
CA LYS A 591 17.68 6.02 -2.71
C LYS A 591 17.82 6.89 -3.97
N TYR A 592 17.35 8.12 -3.89
CA TYR A 592 17.51 9.09 -4.97
C TYR A 592 18.99 9.45 -5.18
N LYS A 593 19.36 9.73 -6.43
CA LYS A 593 20.70 10.18 -6.82
C LYS A 593 20.85 11.69 -6.80
N GLN A 594 19.76 12.42 -7.05
CA GLN A 594 19.74 13.87 -6.96
C GLN A 594 18.35 14.36 -6.59
N ARG A 595 18.33 15.39 -5.75
CA ARG A 595 17.15 16.18 -5.42
C ARG A 595 17.38 17.57 -5.98
N ILE A 596 16.38 18.12 -6.67
CA ILE A 596 16.43 19.48 -7.22
C ILE A 596 15.32 20.30 -6.57
N SER A 597 15.71 21.29 -5.76
CA SER A 597 14.75 22.22 -5.14
C SER A 597 14.41 23.36 -6.10
N ALA A 598 13.17 23.81 -6.08
CA ALA A 598 12.76 25.03 -6.79
C ALA A 598 13.58 26.26 -6.40
N ALA A 599 14.05 26.33 -5.14
CA ALA A 599 14.82 27.46 -4.62
C ALA A 599 16.20 27.61 -5.29
N GLU A 600 16.79 26.51 -5.75
CA GLU A 600 18.08 26.48 -6.44
C GLU A 600 17.98 26.99 -7.89
N LEU A 601 16.78 26.88 -8.48
CA LEU A 601 16.55 27.23 -9.88
C LEU A 601 16.17 28.71 -10.04
N ALA A 602 15.04 29.12 -9.45
CA ALA A 602 14.58 30.50 -9.59
C ALA A 602 13.74 30.95 -8.38
N PRO A 603 13.92 32.20 -7.92
CA PRO A 603 13.11 32.74 -6.84
C PRO A 603 11.64 32.84 -7.25
N GLY A 604 10.73 32.46 -6.36
CA GLY A 604 9.28 32.62 -6.52
C GLY A 604 8.58 31.54 -7.35
N LEU A 605 9.26 30.44 -7.66
CA LEU A 605 8.65 29.19 -8.10
C LEU A 605 7.80 28.58 -6.96
N GLN A 606 6.67 28.00 -7.33
CA GLN A 606 5.74 27.33 -6.41
C GLN A 606 5.17 26.08 -7.06
N TYR A 607 4.91 25.04 -6.29
CA TYR A 607 4.41 23.76 -6.79
C TYR A 607 5.28 23.16 -7.91
N PHE A 608 6.59 23.42 -7.85
CA PHE A 608 7.55 22.82 -8.78
C PHE A 608 7.56 21.30 -8.63
N GLY A 609 7.49 20.57 -9.73
CA GLY A 609 7.36 19.11 -9.70
C GLY A 609 5.91 18.61 -9.70
N ARG A 610 4.90 19.48 -9.89
CA ARG A 610 3.48 19.07 -9.98
C ARG A 610 3.14 18.31 -11.26
N SER A 611 3.95 18.43 -12.29
CA SER A 611 3.90 17.63 -13.51
C SER A 611 5.30 17.54 -14.10
N ILE A 612 5.65 16.38 -14.65
CA ILE A 612 7.02 16.09 -15.12
C ILE A 612 6.93 15.27 -16.40
N HIS A 613 7.82 15.54 -17.37
CA HIS A 613 7.98 14.73 -18.58
C HIS A 613 9.43 14.77 -19.07
N GLY A 614 10.02 13.62 -19.39
CA GLY A 614 11.39 13.51 -19.89
C GLY A 614 11.58 12.33 -20.83
N LYS A 615 11.37 12.54 -22.12
CA LYS A 615 11.48 11.49 -23.15
C LYS A 615 12.26 11.91 -24.39
N MET A 616 12.68 13.17 -24.45
CA MET A 616 13.39 13.68 -25.61
C MET A 616 14.48 14.65 -25.18
N ASP A 617 15.57 14.62 -25.94
CA ASP A 617 16.50 15.72 -26.04
C ASP A 617 15.71 16.96 -26.51
N MET A 618 15.78 18.06 -25.77
CA MET A 618 15.13 19.33 -26.05
C MET A 618 16.12 20.40 -26.56
N ASN A 619 17.41 20.31 -26.26
CA ASN A 619 18.44 21.32 -26.63
C ASN A 619 19.31 20.96 -27.86
N GLY A 620 19.29 19.71 -28.33
CA GLY A 620 20.04 19.18 -29.47
C GLY A 620 21.42 18.62 -29.14
N ASP A 621 21.74 18.29 -27.89
CA ASP A 621 23.04 17.74 -27.48
C ASP A 621 23.11 16.20 -27.47
N GLY A 622 21.99 15.52 -27.75
CA GLY A 622 21.90 14.07 -27.77
C GLY A 622 21.59 13.42 -26.41
N LEU A 623 21.33 14.21 -25.36
CA LEU A 623 20.93 13.72 -24.03
C LEU A 623 19.45 13.99 -23.78
N VAL A 624 18.79 13.13 -23.00
CA VAL A 624 17.36 13.32 -22.67
C VAL A 624 17.21 14.45 -21.64
N ASP A 625 16.29 15.38 -21.88
CA ASP A 625 16.06 16.53 -21.01
C ASP A 625 14.76 16.38 -20.21
N LEU A 626 14.63 17.14 -19.11
CA LEU A 626 13.45 17.13 -18.26
C LEU A 626 12.62 18.41 -18.44
N ALA A 627 11.30 18.26 -18.56
CA ALA A 627 10.33 19.34 -18.48
C ALA A 627 9.52 19.22 -17.19
N VAL A 628 9.46 20.30 -16.41
CA VAL A 628 8.84 20.33 -15.08
C VAL A 628 7.85 21.48 -14.97
N GLY A 629 6.62 21.16 -14.58
CA GLY A 629 5.56 22.14 -14.32
C GLY A 629 5.68 22.79 -12.95
N SER A 630 5.34 24.08 -12.89
CA SER A 630 5.24 24.90 -11.67
C SER A 630 4.05 25.86 -11.82
N LEU A 631 3.63 26.54 -10.75
CA LEU A 631 2.57 27.54 -10.81
C LEU A 631 3.03 28.81 -11.53
N GLY A 632 2.54 29.01 -12.76
CA GLY A 632 2.91 30.14 -13.62
C GLY A 632 4.23 29.97 -14.35
N ALA A 633 4.79 28.76 -14.37
CA ALA A 633 6.02 28.48 -15.09
C ALA A 633 6.11 27.02 -15.54
N ALA A 634 6.87 26.79 -16.61
CA ALA A 634 7.39 25.48 -16.98
C ALA A 634 8.91 25.57 -17.11
N ILE A 635 9.64 24.64 -16.51
CA ILE A 635 11.09 24.65 -16.44
C ILE A 635 11.62 23.52 -17.31
N LEU A 636 12.65 23.82 -18.12
CA LEU A 636 13.44 22.82 -18.82
C LEU A 636 14.80 22.71 -18.12
N LEU A 637 15.12 21.49 -17.71
CA LEU A 637 16.41 21.13 -17.12
C LEU A 637 17.17 20.28 -18.13
N TRP A 638 18.46 20.60 -18.31
CA TRP A 638 19.30 19.92 -19.28
C TRP A 638 20.11 18.81 -18.62
N SER A 639 20.28 17.71 -19.33
CA SER A 639 21.24 16.68 -18.90
C SER A 639 22.67 17.09 -19.26
N ARG A 640 23.63 16.69 -18.42
CA ARG A 640 25.07 16.86 -18.62
C ARG A 640 25.67 15.51 -18.98
N SER A 641 26.70 15.53 -19.83
CA SER A 641 27.40 14.31 -20.20
C SER A 641 28.12 13.70 -18.99
N VAL A 642 28.11 12.38 -18.87
CA VAL A 642 28.81 11.61 -17.82
C VAL A 642 30.11 11.02 -18.39
N ILE A 643 31.23 11.24 -17.70
CA ILE A 643 32.57 10.77 -18.09
C ILE A 643 33.28 10.02 -16.95
N ARG A 644 34.29 9.24 -17.30
CA ARG A 644 35.15 8.48 -16.39
C ARG A 644 36.61 8.86 -16.61
N ILE A 645 37.35 9.00 -15.51
CA ILE A 645 38.80 9.21 -15.53
C ILE A 645 39.47 7.90 -15.07
N HIS A 646 40.24 7.29 -15.95
CA HIS A 646 41.06 6.12 -15.66
C HIS A 646 42.45 6.59 -15.26
N ALA A 647 42.95 6.14 -14.11
CA ALA A 647 44.31 6.39 -13.66
C ALA A 647 45.04 5.06 -13.40
N THR A 648 46.26 4.92 -13.91
CA THR A 648 47.12 3.76 -13.68
C THR A 648 48.51 4.19 -13.25
N VAL A 649 49.14 3.42 -12.36
CA VAL A 649 50.48 3.71 -11.80
C VAL A 649 51.38 2.49 -11.96
N ARG A 650 52.61 2.69 -12.43
CA ARG A 650 53.66 1.66 -12.52
C ARG A 650 54.94 2.17 -11.88
N PHE A 651 55.70 1.29 -11.20
CA PHE A 651 56.96 1.68 -10.53
C PHE A 651 58.19 1.13 -11.24
N GLU A 652 59.23 1.94 -11.30
CA GLU A 652 60.56 1.57 -11.79
C GLU A 652 61.63 2.02 -10.78
N PRO A 653 62.35 1.10 -10.11
CA PRO A 653 62.15 -0.36 -10.10
C PRO A 653 60.82 -0.78 -9.42
N SER A 654 60.41 -2.04 -9.57
CA SER A 654 59.12 -2.54 -9.06
C SER A 654 59.10 -2.85 -7.55
N LYS A 655 60.28 -2.93 -6.91
CA LYS A 655 60.46 -3.17 -5.47
C LYS A 655 61.57 -2.25 -4.92
N VAL A 656 61.45 -1.88 -3.65
CA VAL A 656 62.47 -1.09 -2.94
C VAL A 656 63.53 -2.01 -2.35
N ASN A 657 64.78 -1.82 -2.76
CA ASN A 657 65.94 -2.44 -2.12
C ASN A 657 66.69 -1.40 -1.28
N ILE A 658 66.46 -1.40 0.04
CA ILE A 658 67.09 -0.43 0.98
C ILE A 658 68.61 -0.61 1.12
N PHE A 659 69.15 -1.74 0.69
CA PHE A 659 70.59 -2.03 0.71
C PHE A 659 71.29 -1.52 -0.56
N ASN A 660 70.55 -1.33 -1.65
CA ASN A 660 71.04 -0.72 -2.87
C ASN A 660 70.80 0.80 -2.85
N LYS A 661 71.84 1.56 -2.56
CA LYS A 661 71.82 3.03 -2.53
C LYS A 661 72.40 3.56 -3.84
N ASP A 662 71.54 3.77 -4.82
CA ASP A 662 71.88 4.06 -6.22
C ASP A 662 71.93 5.57 -6.55
N CYS A 663 71.52 6.44 -5.63
CA CYS A 663 71.59 7.89 -5.83
C CYS A 663 71.80 8.67 -4.52
N ARG A 664 72.12 9.97 -4.63
CA ARG A 664 72.37 10.86 -3.49
C ARG A 664 71.39 12.04 -3.48
N ARG A 665 70.65 12.23 -2.38
CA ARG A 665 69.67 13.31 -2.18
C ARG A 665 69.88 13.96 -0.81
N GLY A 666 69.91 15.30 -0.75
CA GLY A 666 70.12 16.03 0.52
C GLY A 666 71.43 15.67 1.26
N GLY A 667 72.46 15.21 0.53
CA GLY A 667 73.74 14.77 1.10
C GLY A 667 73.79 13.33 1.64
N LYS A 668 72.67 12.60 1.64
CA LYS A 668 72.54 11.19 2.05
C LYS A 668 72.42 10.26 0.84
N ASP A 669 72.98 9.06 0.96
CA ASP A 669 72.81 7.99 -0.01
C ASP A 669 71.44 7.32 0.22
N VAL A 670 70.63 7.26 -0.84
CA VAL A 670 69.22 6.84 -0.81
C VAL A 670 68.92 5.93 -2.01
N THR A 671 67.76 5.26 -1.98
CA THR A 671 67.28 4.45 -3.11
C THR A 671 66.34 5.28 -3.98
N CYS A 672 66.71 5.53 -5.23
CA CYS A 672 65.89 6.28 -6.19
C CYS A 672 64.82 5.40 -6.82
N MET A 673 63.64 5.98 -7.01
CA MET A 673 62.47 5.33 -7.58
C MET A 673 61.76 6.28 -8.54
N SER A 674 61.00 5.73 -9.47
CA SER A 674 60.07 6.51 -10.29
C SER A 674 58.71 5.82 -10.40
N ALA A 675 57.64 6.63 -10.42
CA ALA A 675 56.26 6.20 -10.65
C ALA A 675 55.77 6.79 -11.98
N ILE A 676 55.36 5.94 -12.91
CA ILE A 676 54.74 6.31 -14.18
C ILE A 676 53.23 6.38 -13.96
N VAL A 677 52.65 7.56 -14.06
CA VAL A 677 51.21 7.80 -13.89
C VAL A 677 50.58 8.07 -15.24
N CYS A 678 49.65 7.23 -15.67
CA CYS A 678 48.91 7.37 -16.93
C CYS A 678 47.44 7.65 -16.68
N LEU A 679 46.90 8.70 -17.32
CA LEU A 679 45.52 9.15 -17.24
C LEU A 679 44.82 9.01 -18.59
N ASN A 680 43.57 8.56 -18.60
CA ASN A 680 42.72 8.45 -19.80
C ASN A 680 41.26 8.81 -19.46
N VAL A 681 40.59 9.59 -20.31
CA VAL A 681 39.19 10.00 -20.13
C VAL A 681 38.28 9.25 -21.09
N THR A 682 37.23 8.61 -20.59
CA THR A 682 36.21 7.95 -21.41
C THR A 682 34.82 8.54 -21.16
N ALA A 683 33.95 8.52 -22.16
CA ALA A 683 32.58 9.03 -22.04
C ALA A 683 31.57 7.88 -21.90
N ARG A 684 30.65 7.99 -20.92
CA ARG A 684 29.55 7.03 -20.72
C ARG A 684 28.31 7.45 -21.51
N THR A 685 28.05 8.75 -21.57
CA THR A 685 27.00 9.35 -22.42
C THR A 685 27.62 10.00 -23.66
N VAL A 686 26.78 10.43 -24.60
CA VAL A 686 27.23 11.20 -25.78
C VAL A 686 27.99 12.46 -25.35
N VAL A 687 29.19 12.63 -25.92
CA VAL A 687 30.03 13.83 -25.83
C VAL A 687 30.45 14.21 -27.25
N LYS A 688 30.55 15.50 -27.54
CA LYS A 688 31.03 15.94 -28.86
C LYS A 688 32.49 15.53 -29.04
N PRO A 689 32.91 14.93 -30.17
CA PRO A 689 34.28 14.47 -30.37
C PRO A 689 35.36 15.56 -30.25
N THR A 690 35.00 16.83 -30.45
CA THR A 690 35.88 17.99 -30.36
C THR A 690 35.83 18.69 -28.99
N GLN A 691 35.10 18.14 -28.02
CA GLN A 691 34.97 18.74 -26.70
C GLN A 691 36.11 18.28 -25.81
N GLU A 692 37.03 19.19 -25.53
CA GLU A 692 38.10 19.00 -24.56
C GLU A 692 37.55 18.96 -23.13
N VAL A 693 38.13 18.11 -22.30
CA VAL A 693 37.81 17.98 -20.87
C VAL A 693 39.01 18.47 -20.06
N GLY A 694 38.81 19.53 -19.28
CA GLY A 694 39.78 20.01 -18.31
C GLY A 694 39.70 19.20 -17.02
N LEU A 695 40.78 18.52 -16.67
CA LEU A 695 40.92 17.72 -15.46
C LEU A 695 42.11 18.20 -14.63
N TRP A 696 42.07 17.96 -13.32
CA TRP A 696 43.21 18.10 -12.46
C TRP A 696 43.58 16.73 -11.89
N TYR A 697 44.87 16.52 -11.63
CA TYR A 697 45.34 15.38 -10.86
C TYR A 697 46.38 15.81 -9.84
N ASN A 698 46.40 15.11 -8.72
CA ASN A 698 47.38 15.30 -7.68
C ASN A 698 48.00 13.95 -7.34
N THR A 699 49.30 13.94 -7.04
CA THR A 699 50.03 12.73 -6.71
C THR A 699 50.78 12.92 -5.42
N TYR A 700 50.69 11.97 -4.51
CA TYR A 700 51.38 12.03 -3.24
C TYR A 700 51.64 10.63 -2.68
N ILE A 701 52.60 10.55 -1.76
CA ILE A 701 52.91 9.32 -1.03
C ILE A 701 52.20 9.40 0.33
N GLU A 702 51.36 8.41 0.64
CA GLU A 702 50.63 8.32 1.91
C GLU A 702 51.57 7.85 3.05
N GLU A 703 52.42 8.76 3.55
CA GLU A 703 53.29 8.50 4.69
C GLU A 703 53.02 9.48 5.83
N LYS A 704 52.43 8.98 6.93
CA LYS A 704 51.98 9.80 8.08
C LYS A 704 53.01 9.92 9.20
N ARG A 705 54.21 9.37 9.01
CA ARG A 705 55.28 9.38 10.01
C ARG A 705 55.93 10.75 10.10
N PHE A 706 56.42 11.09 11.29
CA PHE A 706 57.22 12.29 11.52
C PHE A 706 58.47 12.32 10.61
N ASN A 707 59.10 11.15 10.40
CA ASN A 707 60.14 10.95 9.40
C ASN A 707 59.57 10.04 8.29
N PRO A 708 59.21 10.57 7.12
CA PRO A 708 58.66 9.77 6.04
C PRO A 708 59.73 8.84 5.46
N ARG A 709 59.31 7.61 5.12
CA ARG A 709 60.19 6.61 4.51
C ARG A 709 60.49 6.91 3.05
N ALA A 710 59.55 7.54 2.34
CA ALA A 710 59.71 7.94 0.96
C ALA A 710 59.31 9.40 0.79
N VAL A 711 60.07 10.12 -0.03
CA VAL A 711 59.91 11.57 -0.24
C VAL A 711 60.00 11.85 -1.73
N MET A 712 59.04 12.65 -2.24
CA MET A 712 59.06 13.11 -3.64
C MET A 712 60.21 14.07 -3.89
N ASP A 713 60.89 13.93 -5.04
CA ASP A 713 62.07 14.73 -5.38
C ASP A 713 61.73 16.19 -5.70
N ASP A 714 60.53 16.43 -6.24
CA ASP A 714 60.04 17.74 -6.64
C ASP A 714 58.96 18.22 -5.66
N SER A 715 59.30 19.18 -4.81
CA SER A 715 58.41 19.72 -3.78
C SER A 715 57.30 20.62 -4.36
N ASP A 716 57.49 21.18 -5.55
CA ASP A 716 56.49 22.06 -6.20
C ASP A 716 55.31 21.25 -6.80
N ARG A 717 55.49 19.92 -6.96
CA ARG A 717 54.46 18.99 -7.47
C ARG A 717 53.48 18.46 -6.41
N GLN A 718 53.49 19.03 -5.20
CA GLN A 718 52.43 18.81 -4.21
C GLN A 718 51.14 19.59 -4.54
N GLN A 719 51.17 20.46 -5.55
CA GLN A 719 49.99 21.17 -6.06
C GLN A 719 49.28 20.37 -7.17
N PRO A 720 47.94 20.44 -7.26
CA PRO A 720 47.19 19.82 -8.36
C PRO A 720 47.69 20.30 -9.73
N GLN A 721 48.01 19.35 -10.60
CA GLN A 721 48.37 19.62 -12.00
C GLN A 721 47.12 19.68 -12.87
N ASN A 722 47.07 20.66 -13.76
CA ASN A 722 45.98 20.86 -14.71
C ASN A 722 46.33 20.24 -16.06
N LEU A 723 45.41 19.43 -16.59
CA LEU A 723 45.51 18.78 -17.88
C LEU A 723 44.22 18.97 -18.67
N THR A 724 44.34 19.07 -19.99
CA THR A 724 43.20 19.14 -20.89
C THR A 724 43.35 18.01 -21.91
N MET A 725 42.33 17.15 -22.02
CA MET A 725 42.39 15.95 -22.85
C MET A 725 41.13 15.78 -23.69
N LEU A 726 41.25 15.13 -24.84
CA LEU A 726 40.10 14.63 -25.58
C LEU A 726 39.69 13.23 -25.07
N PRO A 727 38.40 12.89 -25.07
CA PRO A 727 37.95 11.53 -24.72
C PRO A 727 38.62 10.47 -25.60
N GLY A 728 39.28 9.49 -24.99
CA GLY A 728 40.00 8.39 -25.64
C GLY A 728 41.52 8.59 -25.78
N GLU A 729 42.06 9.76 -25.43
CA GLU A 729 43.51 9.98 -25.36
C GLU A 729 44.09 9.54 -24.00
N GLU A 730 45.34 9.09 -24.01
CA GLU A 730 46.09 8.72 -22.80
C GLU A 730 47.31 9.64 -22.65
N ASN A 731 47.55 10.15 -21.44
CA ASN A 731 48.71 10.98 -21.09
C ASN A 731 49.45 10.36 -19.90
N CYS A 732 50.76 10.13 -20.06
CA CYS A 732 51.61 9.51 -19.04
C CYS A 732 52.73 10.45 -18.59
N GLU A 733 52.99 10.53 -17.27
CA GLU A 733 54.08 11.33 -16.70
C GLU A 733 54.92 10.50 -15.71
N HIS A 734 56.24 10.73 -15.70
CA HIS A 734 57.15 10.16 -14.70
C HIS A 734 57.24 11.06 -13.47
N ILE A 735 57.07 10.46 -12.30
CA ILE A 735 57.18 11.13 -11.00
C ILE A 735 58.30 10.48 -10.20
N TYR A 736 59.36 11.24 -9.94
CA TYR A 736 60.55 10.77 -9.26
C TYR A 736 60.45 10.97 -7.74
N PHE A 737 60.90 9.98 -6.97
CA PHE A 737 60.95 10.02 -5.51
C PHE A 737 62.09 9.14 -5.01
N HIS A 738 62.46 9.30 -3.75
CA HIS A 738 63.51 8.49 -3.13
C HIS A 738 63.04 7.89 -1.80
N VAL A 739 63.60 6.73 -1.46
CA VAL A 739 63.35 6.03 -0.20
C VAL A 739 64.54 6.23 0.74
N MET A 740 64.24 6.75 1.92
CA MET A 740 65.17 6.98 3.01
C MET A 740 65.44 5.69 3.77
N GLU A 741 66.59 5.62 4.44
CA GLU A 741 66.91 4.51 5.33
C GLU A 741 65.86 4.38 6.45
N THR A 742 65.24 3.20 6.53
CA THR A 742 64.09 2.91 7.40
C THR A 742 64.22 1.52 8.03
N THR A 743 63.80 1.40 9.28
CA THR A 743 63.71 0.12 10.00
C THR A 743 62.40 -0.63 9.71
N ASP A 744 61.46 0.00 9.02
CA ASP A 744 60.18 -0.59 8.61
C ASP A 744 60.16 -0.85 7.10
N TYR A 745 60.62 -2.05 6.77
CA TYR A 745 60.67 -2.66 5.44
C TYR A 745 59.61 -3.76 5.27
N ALA A 746 58.64 -3.89 6.18
CA ALA A 746 57.54 -4.85 6.07
C ALA A 746 56.30 -4.25 5.38
N ARG A 747 55.99 -2.98 5.67
CA ARG A 747 54.81 -2.30 5.09
C ARG A 747 55.15 -1.66 3.74
N PRO A 748 54.39 -1.90 2.65
CA PRO A 748 54.63 -1.23 1.38
C PRO A 748 54.47 0.29 1.49
N ILE A 749 55.09 1.03 0.58
CA ILE A 749 54.86 2.45 0.38
C ILE A 749 53.59 2.60 -0.46
N ILE A 750 52.64 3.44 -0.03
CA ILE A 750 51.40 3.68 -0.75
C ILE A 750 51.55 4.96 -1.57
N PHE A 751 51.46 4.84 -2.89
CA PHE A 751 51.42 5.95 -3.83
C PHE A 751 49.96 6.19 -4.25
N THR A 752 49.49 7.43 -4.12
CA THR A 752 48.11 7.79 -4.39
C THR A 752 48.04 8.83 -5.51
N VAL A 753 47.14 8.58 -6.47
CA VAL A 753 46.75 9.51 -7.53
C VAL A 753 45.30 9.89 -7.29
N GLU A 754 45.05 11.18 -7.12
CA GLU A 754 43.72 11.77 -7.01
C GLU A 754 43.42 12.57 -8.28
N THR A 755 42.19 12.46 -8.78
CA THR A 755 41.75 13.09 -10.04
C THR A 755 40.42 13.79 -9.87
N GLY A 756 40.20 14.84 -10.65
CA GLY A 756 38.92 15.55 -10.68
C GLY A 756 38.78 16.43 -11.91
N LEU A 757 37.62 17.09 -12.04
CA LEU A 757 37.37 18.05 -13.10
C LEU A 757 37.82 19.45 -12.65
N GLN A 758 38.38 20.23 -13.58
CA GLN A 758 38.76 21.62 -13.31
C GLN A 758 37.53 22.50 -13.10
N ASP A 759 36.47 22.26 -13.87
CA ASP A 759 35.18 22.94 -13.73
C ASP A 759 34.08 21.88 -13.52
N PRO A 760 33.74 21.55 -12.26
CA PRO A 760 32.67 20.60 -11.96
C PRO A 760 31.28 21.20 -12.19
N GLU A 761 31.15 22.52 -12.30
CA GLU A 761 29.87 23.21 -12.45
C GLU A 761 29.47 23.35 -13.93
N ASN A 762 30.43 23.61 -14.82
CA ASN A 762 30.20 23.71 -16.26
C ASN A 762 30.84 22.55 -17.04
N GLY A 763 30.08 21.92 -17.92
CA GLY A 763 30.56 20.85 -18.80
C GLY A 763 30.14 19.45 -18.34
N PRO A 764 30.91 18.38 -18.62
CA PRO A 764 30.55 17.02 -18.21
C PRO A 764 30.61 16.86 -16.69
N THR A 765 29.99 15.79 -16.18
CA THR A 765 30.08 15.36 -14.78
C THR A 765 30.81 14.02 -14.69
N LEU A 766 31.42 13.74 -13.54
CA LEU A 766 32.01 12.45 -13.26
C LEU A 766 30.93 11.40 -12.99
N ASP A 767 31.20 10.18 -13.41
CA ASP A 767 30.43 9.01 -13.02
C ASP A 767 30.62 8.74 -11.51
N ASP A 768 29.54 8.80 -10.75
CA ASP A 768 29.54 8.60 -9.29
C ASP A 768 29.92 7.17 -8.88
N THR A 769 29.79 6.22 -9.81
CA THR A 769 30.19 4.82 -9.60
C THR A 769 31.67 4.57 -9.90
N TRP A 770 32.40 5.57 -10.41
CA TRP A 770 33.80 5.44 -10.80
C TRP A 770 34.76 6.11 -9.80
N PRO A 771 35.86 5.45 -9.39
CA PRO A 771 36.75 6.02 -8.39
C PRO A 771 37.53 7.23 -8.93
N THR A 772 37.58 8.30 -8.14
CA THR A 772 38.43 9.49 -8.40
C THR A 772 39.83 9.35 -7.80
N THR A 773 40.05 8.38 -6.93
CA THR A 773 41.32 8.12 -6.25
C THR A 773 41.81 6.70 -6.53
N VAL A 774 43.05 6.57 -6.98
CA VAL A 774 43.73 5.30 -7.23
C VAL A 774 44.92 5.17 -6.29
N ARG A 775 44.97 4.07 -5.54
CA ARG A 775 46.07 3.73 -4.63
C ARG A 775 46.86 2.55 -5.15
N THR A 776 48.19 2.68 -5.20
CA THR A 776 49.09 1.64 -5.68
C THR A 776 50.19 1.39 -4.66
N GLN A 777 50.48 0.12 -4.38
CA GLN A 777 51.43 -0.30 -3.35
C GLN A 777 52.79 -0.63 -3.96
N LEU A 778 53.86 -0.11 -3.34
CA LEU A 778 55.25 -0.37 -3.67
C LEU A 778 55.92 -1.20 -2.54
N PRO A 779 56.23 -2.49 -2.76
CA PRO A 779 56.79 -3.37 -1.75
C PRO A 779 58.32 -3.23 -1.58
N PHE A 780 58.85 -3.74 -0.47
CA PHE A 780 60.28 -3.85 -0.16
C PHE A 780 60.85 -5.23 -0.54
N TRP A 781 62.18 -5.39 -0.54
CA TRP A 781 62.89 -6.64 -0.85
C TRP A 781 63.06 -7.55 0.39
N ASN A 782 62.99 -8.89 0.22
CA ASN A 782 62.73 -9.86 1.31
C ASN A 782 63.98 -10.60 1.88
N GLY A 783 65.19 -10.39 1.36
CA GLY A 783 66.43 -10.84 2.02
C GLY A 783 66.83 -12.32 1.87
N CYS A 784 66.37 -13.03 0.83
CA CYS A 784 66.92 -14.34 0.46
C CYS A 784 68.24 -14.18 -0.34
N ASP A 785 69.09 -15.21 -0.39
CA ASP A 785 70.32 -15.24 -1.23
C ASP A 785 69.97 -15.07 -2.73
N GLU A 786 70.99 -14.87 -3.59
CA GLU A 786 70.90 -14.38 -5.00
C GLU A 786 69.81 -15.03 -5.89
N ASP A 787 69.25 -16.16 -5.49
CA ASP A 787 68.19 -16.88 -6.19
C ASP A 787 66.75 -16.47 -5.81
N ASP A 788 66.52 -15.53 -4.87
CA ASP A 788 65.17 -15.02 -4.47
C ASP A 788 64.24 -16.07 -3.76
N HIS A 789 64.76 -17.22 -3.29
CA HIS A 789 63.96 -18.29 -2.61
C HIS A 789 64.50 -18.62 -1.20
N CYS A 790 63.65 -18.56 -0.17
CA CYS A 790 63.96 -18.94 1.23
C CYS A 790 63.31 -20.29 1.59
N VAL A 791 63.91 -21.17 2.43
CA VAL A 791 63.36 -22.52 2.76
C VAL A 791 63.01 -22.73 4.27
N PRO A 792 61.82 -22.33 4.72
CA PRO A 792 61.32 -22.50 6.10
C PRO A 792 60.65 -23.88 6.40
N ASP A 793 60.37 -24.18 7.68
CA ASP A 793 59.66 -25.41 8.12
C ASP A 793 58.74 -25.11 9.33
N LEU A 794 57.45 -24.79 9.08
CA LEU A 794 56.47 -24.33 10.08
C LEU A 794 55.45 -25.39 10.52
N VAL A 795 55.48 -25.84 11.77
CA VAL A 795 54.62 -26.93 12.30
C VAL A 795 53.54 -26.43 13.26
N ILE A 796 52.27 -26.81 13.03
CA ILE A 796 51.12 -26.40 13.86
C ILE A 796 50.33 -27.56 14.52
N GLN A 797 49.93 -27.41 15.79
CA GLN A 797 49.13 -28.36 16.58
C GLN A 797 48.01 -27.68 17.38
N THR A 798 46.84 -28.32 17.57
CA THR A 798 45.64 -27.70 18.19
C THR A 798 44.86 -28.63 19.13
N GLN A 799 44.07 -28.06 20.05
CA GLN A 799 43.14 -28.78 20.95
C GLN A 799 41.89 -27.93 21.29
N THR A 800 40.69 -28.52 21.36
CA THR A 800 39.42 -27.82 21.64
C THR A 800 38.77 -28.17 22.98
N ASP A 801 37.89 -27.29 23.49
CA ASP A 801 37.10 -27.44 24.73
C ASP A 801 35.65 -27.94 24.54
N LEU A 802 35.28 -28.37 23.33
CA LEU A 802 33.95 -28.90 23.05
C LEU A 802 33.78 -30.32 23.62
N ILE A 803 32.62 -30.58 24.24
CA ILE A 803 32.32 -31.88 24.85
C ILE A 803 31.76 -32.87 23.82
N SER A 804 32.15 -34.13 23.94
CA SER A 804 31.60 -35.22 23.14
C SER A 804 30.23 -35.66 23.64
N ARG A 805 29.45 -36.34 22.79
CA ARG A 805 28.16 -36.94 23.17
C ARG A 805 28.29 -37.92 24.35
N LYS A 806 29.39 -38.71 24.40
CA LYS A 806 29.69 -39.62 25.53
C LYS A 806 29.84 -38.84 26.86
N GLN A 807 30.55 -37.72 26.84
CA GLN A 807 30.73 -36.87 28.02
C GLN A 807 29.44 -36.16 28.44
N PHE A 808 28.62 -35.72 27.49
CA PHE A 808 27.33 -35.08 27.76
C PHE A 808 26.32 -36.04 28.40
N CYS A 809 26.17 -37.24 27.83
CA CYS A 809 25.23 -38.25 28.34
C CYS A 809 25.68 -38.93 29.65
N GLY A 810 26.96 -38.81 30.02
CA GLY A 810 27.49 -39.30 31.30
C GLY A 810 27.11 -38.45 32.52
N GLN A 811 26.43 -37.32 32.33
CA GLN A 811 26.00 -36.42 33.42
C GLN A 811 24.67 -36.88 34.05
N VAL A 812 24.62 -36.99 35.38
CA VAL A 812 23.54 -37.63 36.18
C VAL A 812 22.12 -37.10 35.88
N PHE A 813 21.96 -35.81 35.56
CA PHE A 813 20.65 -35.18 35.33
C PHE A 813 20.15 -35.26 33.87
N ARG A 814 20.95 -35.78 32.93
CA ARG A 814 20.65 -35.72 31.48
C ARG A 814 20.34 -37.08 30.82
N VAL A 815 20.21 -38.14 31.62
CA VAL A 815 19.96 -39.53 31.18
C VAL A 815 18.62 -39.69 30.44
N GLY A 816 17.64 -38.80 30.65
CA GLY A 816 16.33 -38.80 29.99
C GLY A 816 16.22 -37.99 28.70
N SER A 817 17.30 -37.35 28.23
CA SER A 817 17.25 -36.53 27.01
C SER A 817 17.08 -37.40 25.75
N ALA A 818 16.28 -36.92 24.79
CA ALA A 818 16.07 -37.59 23.49
C ALA A 818 17.39 -37.96 22.77
N LEU A 819 18.45 -37.18 22.94
CA LEU A 819 19.76 -37.44 22.35
C LEU A 819 20.48 -38.67 22.98
N CYS A 820 20.27 -38.92 24.27
CA CYS A 820 20.94 -40.00 25.01
C CYS A 820 20.19 -41.33 24.94
N LEU A 821 18.95 -41.34 24.44
CA LEU A 821 18.11 -42.54 24.26
C LEU A 821 18.31 -43.23 22.90
N SER A 822 18.97 -42.57 21.93
CA SER A 822 19.22 -43.12 20.59
C SER A 822 20.37 -44.14 20.59
N GLN A 823 20.10 -45.36 20.11
CA GLN A 823 21.02 -46.52 20.06
C GLN A 823 22.12 -46.46 18.97
N SER A 824 22.43 -45.27 18.44
CA SER A 824 23.50 -45.10 17.44
C SER A 824 24.88 -45.12 18.11
N GLU A 825 25.82 -45.91 17.56
CA GLU A 825 27.25 -45.85 17.94
C GLU A 825 27.73 -44.39 17.76
N PRO A 826 28.21 -43.73 18.83
CA PRO A 826 28.63 -42.33 18.75
C PRO A 826 29.91 -42.21 17.91
N GLU A 827 29.84 -41.50 16.78
CA GLU A 827 31.03 -41.06 16.05
C GLU A 827 31.88 -40.15 16.95
N ASP A 828 33.20 -40.37 17.02
CA ASP A 828 34.13 -39.56 17.84
C ASP A 828 34.21 -38.08 17.38
N THR A 829 33.55 -37.73 16.29
CA THR A 829 33.46 -36.39 15.67
C THR A 829 32.23 -35.57 16.11
N GLU A 830 31.24 -36.16 16.80
CA GLU A 830 30.04 -35.44 17.27
C GLU A 830 30.32 -34.66 18.57
N ARG A 831 29.90 -33.39 18.62
CA ARG A 831 30.04 -32.48 19.76
C ARG A 831 28.69 -31.86 20.13
N VAL A 832 28.45 -31.69 21.44
CA VAL A 832 27.19 -31.15 21.96
C VAL A 832 27.38 -29.72 22.45
N ILE A 833 26.49 -28.82 22.00
CA ILE A 833 26.42 -27.42 22.42
C ILE A 833 25.21 -27.24 23.34
N GLU A 834 25.49 -26.85 24.58
CA GLU A 834 24.47 -26.59 25.60
C GLU A 834 23.73 -25.28 25.30
N ALA A 835 22.46 -25.20 25.72
CA ALA A 835 21.56 -24.09 25.37
C ALA A 835 22.05 -22.70 25.81
N SER A 836 22.92 -22.63 26.82
CA SER A 836 23.49 -21.40 27.39
C SER A 836 24.95 -21.13 26.97
N ARG A 837 25.59 -22.04 26.22
CA ARG A 837 27.01 -21.92 25.86
C ARG A 837 27.20 -20.90 24.73
N LYS A 838 27.99 -19.86 25.02
CA LYS A 838 28.25 -18.76 24.08
C LYS A 838 29.62 -18.83 23.39
N LYS A 839 30.59 -19.56 23.95
CA LYS A 839 31.99 -19.53 23.49
C LYS A 839 32.58 -20.93 23.28
N MET A 840 33.56 -20.98 22.39
CA MET A 840 34.45 -22.11 22.08
C MET A 840 35.90 -21.65 22.17
N VAL A 841 36.78 -22.49 22.69
CA VAL A 841 38.20 -22.19 22.87
C VAL A 841 39.06 -23.22 22.13
N VAL A 842 40.08 -22.72 21.44
CA VAL A 842 41.10 -23.55 20.75
C VAL A 842 42.48 -23.17 21.25
N ASP A 843 43.20 -24.15 21.81
CA ASP A 843 44.59 -23.98 22.22
C ASP A 843 45.53 -24.42 21.07
N VAL A 844 46.52 -23.61 20.71
CA VAL A 844 47.38 -23.76 19.52
C VAL A 844 48.87 -23.70 19.90
N ARG A 845 49.68 -24.55 19.27
CA ARG A 845 51.16 -24.57 19.36
C ARG A 845 51.76 -24.47 17.95
N LEU A 846 52.67 -23.51 17.73
CA LEU A 846 53.36 -23.25 16.45
C LEU A 846 54.88 -23.27 16.63
N GLU A 847 55.61 -23.92 15.72
CA GLU A 847 57.06 -24.14 15.78
C GLU A 847 57.72 -23.91 14.41
N ASN A 848 58.85 -23.18 14.31
CA ASN A 848 59.68 -23.10 13.10
C ASN A 848 60.95 -23.94 13.30
N ARG A 849 61.14 -24.97 12.49
CA ARG A 849 62.29 -25.91 12.55
C ARG A 849 63.37 -25.65 11.49
N GLY A 850 63.08 -24.82 10.48
CA GLY A 850 63.91 -24.57 9.28
C GLY A 850 64.66 -23.23 9.29
N GLU A 851 64.83 -22.61 8.12
CA GLU A 851 65.44 -21.27 7.98
C GLU A 851 64.49 -20.14 8.44
N ASN A 852 64.93 -18.88 8.31
CA ASN A 852 64.09 -17.74 8.70
C ASN A 852 62.85 -17.68 7.80
N ALA A 853 61.68 -17.74 8.42
CA ALA A 853 60.40 -17.64 7.72
C ALA A 853 60.03 -16.15 7.58
N TYR A 854 60.35 -15.56 6.42
CA TYR A 854 59.96 -14.18 6.11
C TYR A 854 58.44 -14.11 5.87
N GLY A 855 57.78 -13.10 6.45
CA GLY A 855 56.32 -12.99 6.35
C GLY A 855 55.59 -14.18 6.99
N ALA A 856 56.18 -14.80 8.03
CA ALA A 856 55.54 -15.89 8.76
C ALA A 856 54.18 -15.46 9.28
N HIS A 857 53.14 -16.18 8.89
CA HIS A 857 51.76 -15.83 9.19
C HIS A 857 50.93 -17.07 9.48
N ILE A 858 49.82 -16.84 10.18
CA ILE A 858 48.76 -17.83 10.38
C ILE A 858 47.46 -17.28 9.80
N ASN A 859 46.89 -18.02 8.87
CA ASN A 859 45.56 -17.79 8.35
C ASN A 859 44.57 -18.70 9.09
N ILE A 860 43.65 -18.08 9.80
CA ILE A 860 42.63 -18.73 10.62
C ILE A 860 41.31 -18.56 9.89
N SER A 861 40.83 -19.63 9.26
CA SER A 861 39.49 -19.66 8.69
C SER A 861 38.55 -20.43 9.61
N TYR A 862 37.34 -19.93 9.79
CA TYR A 862 36.35 -20.54 10.68
C TYR A 862 34.96 -20.55 10.06
N SER A 863 34.12 -21.49 10.46
CA SER A 863 32.75 -21.60 9.97
C SER A 863 31.90 -20.38 10.38
N ARG A 864 30.85 -20.10 9.59
CA ARG A 864 30.03 -18.87 9.73
C ARG A 864 29.22 -18.77 11.03
N ASN A 865 29.08 -19.88 11.75
CA ASN A 865 28.47 -19.92 13.09
C ASN A 865 29.41 -19.46 14.21
N LEU A 866 30.67 -19.14 13.90
CA LEU A 866 31.64 -18.59 14.85
C LEU A 866 32.04 -17.15 14.50
N GLN A 867 32.35 -16.39 15.55
CA GLN A 867 32.96 -15.07 15.50
C GLN A 867 34.27 -15.11 16.30
N PHE A 868 35.38 -14.74 15.67
CA PHE A 868 36.65 -14.59 16.37
C PHE A 868 36.57 -13.47 17.41
N SER A 869 36.83 -13.80 18.67
CA SER A 869 36.78 -12.86 19.81
C SER A 869 38.17 -12.32 20.15
N SER A 870 39.13 -13.20 20.43
CA SER A 870 40.47 -12.79 20.89
C SER A 870 41.53 -13.88 20.69
N LEU A 871 42.79 -13.46 20.72
CA LEU A 871 43.98 -14.32 20.80
C LEU A 871 44.79 -13.94 22.03
N ILE A 872 45.17 -14.94 22.83
CA ILE A 872 45.91 -14.77 24.08
C ILE A 872 47.15 -15.67 24.04
N VAL A 873 48.35 -15.07 24.02
CA VAL A 873 49.62 -15.82 24.09
C VAL A 873 49.82 -16.36 25.51
N LYS A 874 50.11 -17.65 25.66
CA LYS A 874 50.19 -18.32 26.98
C LYS A 874 51.59 -18.33 27.60
N ASP A 875 52.63 -18.28 26.77
CA ASP A 875 54.03 -18.39 27.21
C ASP A 875 54.72 -17.01 27.28
N ASN A 876 55.77 -16.88 28.11
CA ASN A 876 56.67 -15.70 28.12
C ASN A 876 57.65 -15.72 26.92
N SER A 877 57.16 -15.96 25.70
CA SER A 877 57.97 -15.96 24.47
C SER A 877 58.19 -14.53 23.95
N ASP A 878 59.37 -14.21 23.44
CA ASP A 878 59.67 -12.93 22.76
C ASP A 878 58.94 -12.77 21.39
N ILE A 879 58.13 -13.75 20.98
CA ILE A 879 57.41 -13.77 19.71
C ILE A 879 56.09 -13.02 19.87
N GLN A 880 55.95 -11.91 19.14
CA GLN A 880 54.71 -11.14 19.07
C GLN A 880 53.82 -11.68 17.94
N ILE A 881 52.55 -11.93 18.25
CA ILE A 881 51.52 -12.28 17.26
C ILE A 881 50.58 -11.08 17.10
N VAL A 882 50.47 -10.56 15.88
CA VAL A 882 49.61 -9.41 15.57
C VAL A 882 48.57 -9.83 14.54
N CYS A 883 47.31 -9.90 14.96
CA CYS A 883 46.20 -10.23 14.08
C CYS A 883 45.65 -8.97 13.42
N HIS A 884 45.62 -8.97 12.10
CA HIS A 884 45.05 -7.89 11.32
C HIS A 884 43.56 -8.15 11.02
N SER A 885 42.78 -7.08 10.97
CA SER A 885 41.41 -7.17 10.46
C SER A 885 41.47 -7.20 8.95
N GLY A 886 41.36 -8.38 8.34
CA GLY A 886 41.36 -8.53 6.90
C GLY A 886 40.13 -7.87 6.26
N ASP A 887 40.35 -7.06 5.22
CA ASP A 887 39.33 -6.29 4.52
C ASP A 887 38.44 -7.10 3.55
N LYS A 888 38.57 -8.44 3.47
CA LYS A 888 37.94 -9.20 2.36
C LYS A 888 37.01 -10.38 2.70
N HIS A 889 37.08 -11.04 3.86
CA HIS A 889 36.12 -12.11 4.22
C HIS A 889 35.77 -12.12 5.72
N ARG A 890 34.46 -12.19 6.08
CA ARG A 890 33.95 -12.07 7.47
C ARG A 890 34.38 -13.21 8.42
N ASN A 891 35.03 -14.27 7.91
CA ASN A 891 35.29 -15.52 8.62
C ASN A 891 36.75 -15.99 8.54
N GLU A 892 37.64 -15.06 8.22
CA GLU A 892 39.08 -15.31 8.12
C GLU A 892 39.82 -14.27 8.96
N LYS A 893 40.86 -14.71 9.64
CA LYS A 893 41.78 -13.84 10.36
C LYS A 893 43.20 -14.18 9.95
N TYR A 894 43.90 -13.15 9.49
CA TYR A 894 45.30 -13.21 9.15
C TYR A 894 46.09 -12.61 10.30
N CYS A 895 47.04 -13.37 10.86
CA CYS A 895 47.90 -12.91 11.93
C CYS A 895 49.37 -13.09 11.56
N ASP A 896 50.14 -12.03 11.70
CA ASP A 896 51.60 -12.05 11.54
C ASP A 896 52.24 -12.63 12.80
N VAL A 897 53.22 -13.51 12.61
CA VAL A 897 53.94 -14.20 13.67
C VAL A 897 55.40 -13.76 13.64
N GLY A 898 55.80 -12.94 14.62
CA GLY A 898 57.20 -12.53 14.79
C GLY A 898 57.74 -11.57 13.73
N ALA A 899 56.90 -10.67 13.20
CA ALA A 899 57.26 -9.74 12.12
C ALA A 899 58.63 -9.04 12.31
N PRO A 900 59.50 -8.96 11.27
CA PRO A 900 59.25 -9.35 9.87
C PRO A 900 59.58 -10.82 9.52
N PHE A 901 60.12 -11.61 10.45
CA PHE A 901 60.38 -13.04 10.23
C PHE A 901 60.39 -13.86 11.53
N MET A 902 59.84 -15.07 11.47
CA MET A 902 59.97 -16.04 12.56
C MET A 902 61.34 -16.72 12.46
N ARG A 903 62.19 -16.52 13.48
CA ARG A 903 63.56 -17.04 13.52
C ARG A 903 63.57 -18.57 13.47
N ALA A 904 64.60 -19.11 12.83
CA ALA A 904 64.91 -20.54 12.87
C ALA A 904 64.92 -21.11 14.30
N LYS A 905 64.31 -22.29 14.49
CA LYS A 905 64.27 -23.08 15.75
C LYS A 905 63.53 -22.40 16.92
N THR A 906 62.44 -21.71 16.65
CA THR A 906 61.61 -21.05 17.68
C THR A 906 60.21 -21.66 17.80
N GLN A 907 59.55 -21.52 18.96
CA GLN A 907 58.18 -22.02 19.20
C GLN A 907 57.32 -21.04 20.03
N VAL A 908 56.00 -21.08 19.85
CA VAL A 908 55.01 -20.24 20.57
C VAL A 908 53.70 -21.00 20.82
N THR A 909 53.10 -20.81 22.01
CA THR A 909 51.79 -21.35 22.39
C THR A 909 50.78 -20.24 22.67
N PHE A 910 49.58 -20.32 22.11
CA PHE A 910 48.52 -19.31 22.27
C PHE A 910 47.12 -19.93 22.27
N ARG A 911 46.13 -19.15 22.73
CA ARG A 911 44.72 -19.51 22.84
C ARG A 911 43.87 -18.64 21.93
N LEU A 912 42.97 -19.25 21.19
CA LEU A 912 41.95 -18.59 20.38
C LEU A 912 40.58 -18.72 21.05
N GLU A 913 39.86 -17.60 21.16
CA GLU A 913 38.48 -17.58 21.64
C GLU A 913 37.53 -17.26 20.48
N PHE A 914 36.48 -18.07 20.34
CA PHE A 914 35.40 -17.87 19.38
C PHE A 914 34.06 -17.75 20.10
N GLU A 915 33.22 -16.81 19.68
CA GLU A 915 31.83 -16.67 20.13
C GLU A 915 30.88 -17.25 19.09
N PHE A 916 29.86 -18.00 19.53
CA PHE A 916 28.84 -18.53 18.63
C PHE A 916 27.89 -17.42 18.18
N ILE A 917 27.65 -17.32 16.88
CA ILE A 917 26.70 -16.36 16.32
C ILE A 917 25.30 -16.97 16.36
N SER A 918 24.43 -16.44 17.21
CA SER A 918 23.07 -16.97 17.39
C SER A 918 22.22 -16.95 16.10
N SER A 919 22.46 -16.02 15.17
CA SER A 919 21.73 -15.93 13.90
C SER A 919 22.19 -16.92 12.82
N VAL A 920 23.29 -17.66 13.03
CA VAL A 920 23.85 -18.58 12.04
C VAL A 920 24.00 -19.96 12.66
N LEU A 921 23.02 -20.84 12.42
CA LEU A 921 23.00 -22.21 12.92
C LEU A 921 23.55 -23.16 11.86
N LEU A 922 24.71 -23.78 12.13
CA LEU A 922 25.30 -24.82 11.28
C LEU A 922 25.40 -26.13 12.06
N ASP A 923 25.17 -27.25 11.39
CA ASP A 923 25.30 -28.62 11.91
C ASP A 923 26.74 -29.08 12.11
N HIS A 924 27.71 -28.21 11.82
CA HIS A 924 29.12 -28.47 12.02
C HIS A 924 29.85 -27.18 12.45
N VAL A 925 31.04 -27.38 12.98
CA VAL A 925 32.04 -26.34 13.15
C VAL A 925 33.28 -26.76 12.40
N ARG A 926 33.88 -25.79 11.69
CA ARG A 926 35.18 -25.98 11.07
C ARG A 926 36.08 -24.83 11.44
N VAL A 927 37.28 -25.11 11.94
CA VAL A 927 38.34 -24.12 12.15
C VAL A 927 39.60 -24.66 11.50
N ILE A 928 40.03 -24.02 10.41
CA ILE A 928 41.25 -24.39 9.69
C ILE A 928 42.30 -23.34 10.02
N LEU A 929 43.41 -23.79 10.58
CA LEU A 929 44.58 -22.97 10.79
C LEU A 929 45.64 -23.39 9.78
N VAL A 930 46.04 -22.46 8.93
CA VAL A 930 47.11 -22.64 7.95
C VAL A 930 48.24 -21.70 8.30
N THR A 931 49.41 -22.23 8.61
CA THR A 931 50.62 -21.43 8.76
C THR A 931 51.40 -21.39 7.45
N GLY A 932 52.04 -20.28 7.17
CA GLY A 932 52.80 -20.11 5.93
C GLY A 932 53.79 -18.97 6.04
N SER A 933 54.60 -18.84 5.01
CA SER A 933 55.61 -17.79 4.86
C SER A 933 55.87 -17.55 3.37
N ASP A 934 56.65 -16.53 3.05
CA ASP A 934 56.99 -16.19 1.66
C ASP A 934 58.07 -17.13 1.05
N GLY A 935 58.54 -18.11 1.81
CA GLY A 935 59.54 -19.10 1.38
C GLY A 935 58.95 -20.44 0.92
N GLU A 936 59.75 -21.26 0.25
CA GLU A 936 59.44 -22.62 -0.16
C GLU A 936 59.56 -23.59 1.03
N GLU A 937 58.44 -23.97 1.63
CA GLU A 937 58.39 -24.80 2.84
C GLU A 937 58.85 -26.25 2.61
N VAL A 938 59.59 -26.82 3.59
CA VAL A 938 60.09 -28.20 3.54
C VAL A 938 58.97 -29.25 3.56
N ALA A 939 57.94 -29.02 4.37
CA ALA A 939 56.78 -29.88 4.49
C ALA A 939 55.53 -28.99 4.56
N LEU A 940 54.52 -29.29 3.74
CA LEU A 940 53.26 -28.53 3.70
C LEU A 940 52.13 -29.20 4.50
N GLN A 941 52.33 -30.47 4.89
CA GLN A 941 51.27 -31.29 5.50
C GLN A 941 51.05 -30.98 6.97
N ASP A 942 52.07 -30.51 7.67
CA ASP A 942 52.07 -30.15 9.08
C ASP A 942 51.91 -28.64 9.33
N ASN A 943 51.73 -27.88 8.25
CA ASN A 943 51.39 -26.45 8.27
C ASN A 943 49.88 -26.23 8.42
N ILE A 944 49.07 -27.29 8.37
CA ILE A 944 47.62 -27.20 8.37
C ILE A 944 47.04 -28.02 9.51
N ASN A 945 46.14 -27.40 10.27
CA ASN A 945 45.28 -28.10 11.21
C ASN A 945 43.82 -27.81 10.91
N ASP A 946 43.03 -28.86 10.64
CA ASP A 946 41.62 -28.78 10.28
C ASP A 946 40.74 -29.39 11.38
N ILE A 947 40.16 -28.52 12.20
CA ILE A 947 39.24 -28.91 13.27
C ILE A 947 37.85 -28.98 12.66
N PHE A 948 37.34 -30.18 12.38
CA PHE A 948 35.99 -30.39 11.88
C PHE A 948 35.18 -31.29 12.81
N TYR A 949 34.09 -30.77 13.37
CA TYR A 949 33.18 -31.52 14.23
C TYR A 949 31.73 -31.30 13.83
N MET A 950 30.92 -32.36 13.92
CA MET A 950 29.47 -32.27 13.79
C MET A 950 28.87 -31.76 15.10
N LEU A 951 27.92 -30.83 15.03
CA LEU A 951 27.32 -30.16 16.17
C LEU A 951 25.87 -30.57 16.39
N ARG A 952 25.53 -30.84 17.65
CA ARG A 952 24.16 -30.95 18.15
C ARG A 952 23.86 -29.86 19.17
N TYR A 953 22.78 -29.11 18.96
CA TYR A 953 22.39 -28.01 19.85
C TYR A 953 21.24 -28.41 20.75
N GLU A 954 21.39 -28.15 22.04
CA GLU A 954 20.31 -28.30 23.02
C GLU A 954 19.31 -27.14 22.87
N ALA A 955 18.03 -27.46 22.65
CA ALA A 955 16.94 -26.48 22.62
C ALA A 955 16.20 -26.45 23.97
N ASP A 956 16.13 -25.27 24.58
CA ASP A 956 15.47 -25.04 25.87
C ASP A 956 14.12 -24.33 25.65
N LEU A 957 13.02 -25.07 25.82
CA LEU A 957 11.65 -24.64 25.49
C LEU A 957 10.73 -24.72 26.71
N LEU A 958 9.96 -23.66 26.94
CA LEU A 958 8.83 -23.65 27.85
C LEU A 958 7.52 -23.74 27.05
N PHE A 959 6.77 -24.84 27.22
CA PHE A 959 5.49 -25.08 26.54
C PHE A 959 4.33 -25.12 27.55
N THR A 960 3.46 -24.11 27.49
CA THR A 960 2.33 -23.88 28.42
C THR A 960 0.98 -23.85 27.69
N ARG A 961 -0.11 -23.91 28.45
CA ARG A 961 -1.50 -23.94 27.94
C ARG A 961 -2.46 -23.21 28.88
N ASP A 962 -3.52 -22.64 28.32
CA ASP A 962 -4.60 -22.00 29.07
C ASP A 962 -5.98 -22.19 28.38
N SER A 963 -7.07 -22.17 29.17
CA SER A 963 -8.45 -22.35 28.69
C SER A 963 -9.42 -21.45 29.43
N ASN A 964 -10.22 -20.69 28.70
CA ASN A 964 -11.25 -19.83 29.26
C ASN A 964 -12.60 -19.98 28.51
N PRO A 965 -13.68 -20.44 29.16
CA PRO A 965 -13.74 -21.01 30.52
C PRO A 965 -13.17 -22.45 30.57
N SER A 966 -13.02 -23.01 31.77
CA SER A 966 -12.57 -24.40 31.99
C SER A 966 -13.72 -25.43 32.04
N HIS A 967 -14.96 -24.98 32.26
CA HIS A 967 -16.16 -25.82 32.25
C HIS A 967 -17.40 -25.07 31.75
N TRP A 968 -18.42 -25.83 31.32
CA TRP A 968 -19.73 -25.36 30.85
C TRP A 968 -20.86 -26.22 31.41
N GLU A 969 -21.96 -25.60 31.83
CA GLU A 969 -23.18 -26.26 32.31
C GLU A 969 -24.35 -26.06 31.35
N ILE A 970 -25.05 -27.15 31.00
CA ILE A 970 -26.22 -27.18 30.11
C ILE A 970 -27.48 -27.33 30.97
N LYS A 971 -28.33 -26.31 30.96
CA LYS A 971 -29.59 -26.27 31.73
C LYS A 971 -30.68 -27.12 31.08
N ALA A 972 -31.51 -27.79 31.88
CA ALA A 972 -32.54 -28.72 31.41
C ALA A 972 -33.77 -28.05 30.75
N ASN A 973 -34.06 -26.79 31.09
CA ASN A 973 -35.25 -26.06 30.61
C ASN A 973 -34.87 -24.88 29.69
N LEU A 974 -34.62 -25.16 28.42
CA LEU A 974 -34.78 -24.17 27.35
C LEU A 974 -36.13 -24.44 26.69
N ALA A 975 -37.17 -23.78 27.20
CA ALA A 975 -38.41 -23.62 26.45
C ALA A 975 -38.07 -23.07 25.05
N LEU A 976 -38.81 -23.55 24.05
CA LEU A 976 -38.64 -23.38 22.59
C LEU A 976 -38.48 -21.94 22.04
N GLU A 977 -38.17 -20.93 22.85
CA GLU A 977 -37.84 -19.58 22.39
C GLU A 977 -36.31 -19.40 22.28
N LYS A 978 -35.79 -19.65 21.07
CA LYS A 978 -34.44 -19.33 20.55
C LYS A 978 -33.26 -20.20 21.02
N ALA A 979 -33.36 -21.52 20.90
CA ALA A 979 -32.19 -22.41 20.93
C ALA A 979 -31.17 -22.12 19.79
N GLU A 980 -31.58 -21.46 18.69
CA GLU A 980 -30.67 -21.09 17.58
C GLU A 980 -29.64 -19.99 17.94
N ASN A 981 -29.84 -19.24 19.04
CA ASN A 981 -29.00 -18.08 19.39
C ASN A 981 -28.06 -18.29 20.59
N LEU A 982 -28.13 -19.41 21.31
CA LEU A 982 -27.22 -19.68 22.43
C LEU A 982 -25.97 -20.43 21.92
N ARG A 983 -24.86 -19.70 21.74
CA ARG A 983 -23.56 -20.25 21.33
C ARG A 983 -22.50 -19.96 22.40
N PRO A 984 -22.39 -20.80 23.44
CA PRO A 984 -21.42 -20.63 24.52
C PRO A 984 -19.99 -20.57 23.97
N PRO A 985 -19.21 -19.50 24.21
CA PRO A 985 -17.87 -19.37 23.66
C PRO A 985 -16.85 -20.22 24.43
N PHE A 986 -15.78 -20.62 23.75
CA PHE A 986 -14.56 -21.13 24.37
C PHE A 986 -13.34 -20.47 23.74
N ASN A 987 -12.28 -20.31 24.52
CA ASN A 987 -10.99 -19.80 24.08
C ASN A 987 -9.86 -20.69 24.62
N PHE A 988 -9.05 -21.23 23.71
CA PHE A 988 -7.89 -22.07 24.01
C PHE A 988 -6.61 -21.36 23.58
N THR A 989 -5.64 -21.29 24.48
CA THR A 989 -4.34 -20.66 24.24
C THR A 989 -3.22 -21.67 24.46
N PHE A 990 -2.32 -21.79 23.49
CA PHE A 990 -1.06 -22.52 23.61
C PHE A 990 0.09 -21.53 23.44
N GLN A 991 1.01 -21.52 24.40
CA GLN A 991 2.14 -20.58 24.42
C GLN A 991 3.44 -21.37 24.42
N ILE A 992 4.35 -20.98 23.53
CA ILE A 992 5.68 -21.60 23.38
C ILE A 992 6.73 -20.51 23.51
N GLN A 993 7.65 -20.66 24.46
CA GLN A 993 8.72 -19.72 24.74
C GLN A 993 10.10 -20.40 24.60
N ASN A 994 11.02 -19.77 23.89
CA ASN A 994 12.42 -20.19 23.79
C ASN A 994 13.24 -19.55 24.92
N LEU A 995 13.82 -20.35 25.81
CA LEU A 995 14.68 -19.91 26.91
C LEU A 995 16.18 -19.96 26.56
N GLY A 996 16.53 -20.56 25.43
CA GLY A 996 17.91 -20.76 24.98
C GLY A 996 18.53 -19.57 24.23
N TYR A 997 19.86 -19.59 24.10
CA TYR A 997 20.63 -18.59 23.36
C TYR A 997 20.47 -18.72 21.84
N PHE A 998 20.17 -19.91 21.33
CA PHE A 998 20.02 -20.20 19.90
C PHE A 998 18.54 -20.14 19.46
N PRO A 999 18.25 -19.59 18.26
CA PRO A 999 16.90 -19.57 17.71
C PRO A 999 16.49 -20.95 17.20
N ILE A 1000 15.22 -21.29 17.38
CA ILE A 1000 14.66 -22.57 17.00
C ILE A 1000 13.83 -22.38 15.74
N SER A 1001 14.14 -23.14 14.70
CA SER A 1001 13.45 -23.08 13.41
C SER A 1001 12.76 -24.39 13.08
N ASN A 1002 11.65 -24.29 12.35
CA ASN A 1002 10.83 -25.42 11.91
C ASN A 1002 10.31 -26.29 13.06
N LEU A 1003 9.90 -25.65 14.17
CA LEU A 1003 9.26 -26.33 15.28
C LEU A 1003 7.83 -26.69 14.87
N GLN A 1004 7.52 -27.98 14.81
CA GLN A 1004 6.19 -28.44 14.39
C GLN A 1004 5.27 -28.51 15.61
N LEU A 1005 4.28 -27.62 15.64
CA LEU A 1005 3.19 -27.63 16.62
C LEU A 1005 1.96 -28.28 15.97
N ASN A 1006 1.56 -29.43 16.52
CA ASN A 1006 0.37 -30.15 16.10
C ASN A 1006 -0.70 -30.05 17.18
N ILE A 1007 -1.86 -29.48 16.86
CA ILE A 1007 -3.01 -29.36 17.76
C ILE A 1007 -4.17 -30.17 17.20
N MET A 1008 -4.76 -31.04 18.03
CA MET A 1008 -5.89 -31.90 17.69
C MET A 1008 -7.10 -31.51 18.53
N ILE A 1009 -8.12 -30.93 17.90
CA ILE A 1009 -9.34 -30.45 18.57
C ILE A 1009 -10.51 -31.39 18.23
N PRO A 1010 -11.12 -32.10 19.20
CA PRO A 1010 -12.23 -33.01 18.93
C PRO A 1010 -13.49 -32.22 18.58
N GLU A 1011 -13.89 -32.17 17.29
CA GLU A 1011 -15.00 -31.29 16.83
C GLU A 1011 -16.32 -32.04 16.71
N VAL A 1012 -16.26 -33.31 16.28
CA VAL A 1012 -17.42 -34.12 15.91
C VAL A 1012 -17.31 -35.51 16.56
N THR A 1013 -18.40 -36.07 17.07
CA THR A 1013 -18.41 -37.47 17.57
C THR A 1013 -18.24 -38.47 16.42
N LYS A 1014 -18.00 -39.76 16.73
CA LYS A 1014 -17.92 -40.80 15.69
C LYS A 1014 -19.19 -40.93 14.86
N ASN A 1015 -20.35 -40.63 15.44
CA ASN A 1015 -21.64 -40.71 14.76
C ASN A 1015 -22.02 -39.43 14.01
N GLY A 1016 -21.13 -38.42 13.94
CA GLY A 1016 -21.35 -37.21 13.14
C GLY A 1016 -22.03 -36.06 13.88
N ASN A 1017 -22.13 -36.10 15.21
CA ASN A 1017 -22.65 -35.00 16.01
C ASN A 1017 -21.57 -33.94 16.25
N ARG A 1018 -21.73 -32.74 15.69
CA ARG A 1018 -20.78 -31.63 15.86
C ARG A 1018 -21.08 -30.87 17.15
N PHE A 1019 -20.17 -30.91 18.12
CA PHE A 1019 -20.38 -30.30 19.44
C PHE A 1019 -19.49 -29.08 19.70
N LEU A 1020 -18.38 -28.94 18.98
CA LEU A 1020 -17.57 -27.71 18.93
C LEU A 1020 -17.66 -27.07 17.55
N GLN A 1021 -17.58 -25.75 17.51
CA GLN A 1021 -17.50 -24.98 16.28
C GLN A 1021 -16.42 -23.91 16.42
N ILE A 1022 -15.28 -24.10 15.75
CA ILE A 1022 -14.20 -23.11 15.72
C ILE A 1022 -14.64 -21.94 14.84
N GLN A 1023 -14.41 -20.71 15.31
CA GLN A 1023 -14.81 -19.48 14.60
C GLN A 1023 -13.59 -18.64 14.19
N HIS A 1024 -12.63 -18.48 15.10
CA HIS A 1024 -11.42 -17.69 14.85
C HIS A 1024 -10.18 -18.48 15.26
N PHE A 1025 -9.16 -18.38 14.41
CA PHE A 1025 -7.82 -18.88 14.65
C PHE A 1025 -6.86 -17.69 14.53
N HIS A 1026 -6.10 -17.42 15.59
CA HIS A 1026 -5.17 -16.30 15.64
C HIS A 1026 -3.79 -16.78 16.12
N ILE A 1027 -2.76 -16.19 15.53
CA ILE A 1027 -1.37 -16.37 15.91
C ILE A 1027 -0.69 -15.01 15.95
N ASP A 1028 0.09 -14.78 16.99
CA ASP A 1028 0.90 -13.57 17.08
C ASP A 1028 1.94 -13.59 15.94
N GLN A 1029 1.87 -12.61 15.04
CA GLN A 1029 2.67 -12.60 13.82
C GLN A 1029 4.15 -12.37 14.13
N VAL A 1030 4.95 -13.43 13.94
CA VAL A 1030 6.42 -13.40 13.99
C VAL A 1030 6.95 -13.92 12.65
N ASP A 1031 8.02 -13.30 12.13
CA ASP A 1031 8.60 -13.62 10.81
C ASP A 1031 8.85 -15.13 10.63
N GLY A 1032 8.25 -15.71 9.59
CA GLY A 1032 8.45 -17.12 9.19
C GLY A 1032 7.57 -18.15 9.88
N THR A 1033 6.74 -17.76 10.87
CA THR A 1033 5.76 -18.67 11.48
C THR A 1033 4.49 -18.77 10.61
N HIS A 1034 4.08 -19.99 10.27
CA HIS A 1034 2.90 -20.25 9.44
C HIS A 1034 2.06 -21.38 10.03
N CYS A 1035 0.74 -21.27 9.96
CA CYS A 1035 -0.17 -22.34 10.33
C CYS A 1035 -1.16 -22.59 9.19
N ILE A 1036 -1.53 -23.85 9.02
CA ILE A 1036 -2.61 -24.23 8.12
C ILE A 1036 -3.93 -23.99 8.88
N PRO A 1037 -4.83 -23.10 8.39
CA PRO A 1037 -6.10 -22.85 9.06
C PRO A 1037 -6.95 -24.12 9.07
N PRO A 1038 -7.80 -24.30 10.10
CA PRO A 1038 -8.62 -25.51 10.23
C PRO A 1038 -9.54 -25.67 9.01
N GLN A 1039 -9.45 -26.82 8.34
CA GLN A 1039 -10.36 -27.17 7.25
C GLN A 1039 -11.58 -27.91 7.82
N HIS A 1040 -12.75 -27.30 7.73
CA HIS A 1040 -13.98 -27.87 8.26
C HIS A 1040 -14.56 -28.93 7.31
N ILE A 1041 -14.98 -30.07 7.86
CA ILE A 1041 -15.73 -31.10 7.14
C ILE A 1041 -17.23 -30.75 7.20
N ALA A 1042 -17.89 -30.54 6.05
CA ALA A 1042 -19.35 -30.36 5.93
C ALA A 1042 -20.06 -31.73 5.81
N HIS A 1043 -21.32 -32.02 6.18
CA HIS A 1043 -22.37 -31.43 7.00
C HIS A 1043 -22.66 -32.38 8.19
N SER A 1044 -22.98 -31.86 9.37
CA SER A 1044 -23.42 -32.65 10.53
C SER A 1044 -24.93 -32.50 10.72
N ARG A 1045 -25.65 -33.62 10.93
CA ARG A 1045 -27.03 -33.65 11.41
C ARG A 1045 -27.00 -34.13 12.86
N ALA A 1046 -27.67 -33.41 13.76
CA ALA A 1046 -27.83 -33.86 15.13
C ALA A 1046 -28.62 -35.18 15.13
N SER A 1047 -28.05 -36.21 15.75
CA SER A 1047 -28.61 -37.56 15.84
C SER A 1047 -28.45 -38.10 17.27
N PRO A 1048 -29.42 -38.85 17.80
CA PRO A 1048 -29.32 -39.41 19.14
C PRO A 1048 -28.13 -40.37 19.26
N GLU A 1049 -27.23 -40.13 20.20
CA GLU A 1049 -26.07 -40.96 20.48
C GLU A 1049 -25.88 -41.09 22.00
N ASP A 1050 -25.58 -42.31 22.47
CA ASP A 1050 -25.39 -42.59 23.89
C ASP A 1050 -23.92 -42.56 24.27
N LEU A 1051 -23.51 -41.51 24.99
CA LEU A 1051 -22.16 -41.29 25.50
C LEU A 1051 -22.08 -41.52 27.01
N SER A 1052 -23.07 -42.14 27.65
CA SER A 1052 -23.09 -42.35 29.11
C SER A 1052 -21.92 -43.18 29.65
N ARG A 1053 -21.33 -44.03 28.79
CA ARG A 1053 -20.13 -44.84 29.10
C ARG A 1053 -18.81 -44.16 28.70
N VAL A 1054 -18.87 -42.99 28.07
CA VAL A 1054 -17.72 -42.25 27.55
C VAL A 1054 -17.56 -40.97 28.35
N SER A 1055 -16.64 -40.95 29.30
CA SER A 1055 -16.37 -39.77 30.13
C SER A 1055 -15.51 -38.71 29.45
N ARG A 1056 -14.77 -39.07 28.39
CA ARG A 1056 -13.79 -38.22 27.70
C ARG A 1056 -13.90 -38.34 26.19
N LEU A 1057 -13.98 -37.21 25.48
CA LEU A 1057 -13.82 -37.14 24.03
C LEU A 1057 -12.46 -36.54 23.70
N ASN A 1058 -11.69 -37.25 22.88
CA ASN A 1058 -10.37 -36.86 22.41
C ASN A 1058 -10.20 -37.29 20.94
N TYR A 1059 -9.03 -37.01 20.35
CA TYR A 1059 -8.77 -37.35 18.94
C TYR A 1059 -8.82 -38.85 18.59
N THR A 1060 -8.74 -39.77 19.56
CA THR A 1060 -8.78 -41.22 19.32
C THR A 1060 -10.21 -41.77 19.20
N ASN A 1061 -11.16 -41.10 19.85
CA ASN A 1061 -12.56 -41.56 19.93
C ASN A 1061 -13.57 -40.56 19.33
N SER A 1062 -13.10 -39.49 18.70
CA SER A 1062 -13.90 -38.48 17.99
C SER A 1062 -13.18 -38.05 16.70
N LEU A 1063 -13.91 -37.41 15.79
CA LEU A 1063 -13.34 -36.78 14.60
C LEU A 1063 -12.78 -35.42 15.00
N ALA A 1064 -11.45 -35.36 15.09
CA ALA A 1064 -10.72 -34.15 15.47
C ALA A 1064 -10.26 -33.35 14.25
N VAL A 1065 -10.25 -32.03 14.40
CA VAL A 1065 -9.67 -31.09 13.43
C VAL A 1065 -8.18 -30.94 13.74
N PRO A 1066 -7.30 -31.27 12.79
CA PRO A 1066 -5.87 -31.02 12.93
C PRO A 1066 -5.55 -29.56 12.60
N ILE A 1067 -4.77 -28.92 13.45
CA ILE A 1067 -4.11 -27.64 13.18
C ILE A 1067 -2.61 -27.90 13.23
N GLN A 1068 -1.93 -27.59 12.13
CA GLN A 1068 -0.49 -27.77 12.01
C GLN A 1068 0.16 -26.40 11.83
N CYS A 1069 1.12 -26.11 12.69
CA CYS A 1069 1.86 -24.88 12.72
C CYS A 1069 3.35 -25.17 12.58
N ASN A 1070 4.00 -24.46 11.66
CA ASN A 1070 5.45 -24.35 11.58
C ASN A 1070 5.86 -23.10 12.34
N VAL A 1071 6.49 -23.27 13.51
CA VAL A 1071 6.82 -22.18 14.43
C VAL A 1071 8.32 -21.90 14.39
N ASN A 1072 8.68 -20.64 14.18
CA ASN A 1072 10.04 -20.15 14.29
C ASN A 1072 10.15 -19.23 15.51
N LEU A 1073 11.03 -19.57 16.45
CA LEU A 1073 11.23 -18.84 17.70
C LEU A 1073 12.64 -18.28 17.78
N SER A 1074 12.74 -16.95 17.79
CA SER A 1074 13.98 -16.28 18.14
C SER A 1074 14.37 -16.56 19.59
N SER A 1075 15.66 -16.39 19.92
CA SER A 1075 16.16 -16.53 21.29
C SER A 1075 15.39 -15.62 22.26
N TYR A 1076 14.99 -16.16 23.42
CA TYR A 1076 14.27 -15.42 24.47
C TYR A 1076 12.92 -14.82 24.04
N ARG A 1077 12.27 -15.36 22.99
CA ARG A 1077 10.96 -14.92 22.51
C ARG A 1077 9.89 -16.00 22.70
N GLU A 1078 8.63 -15.57 22.62
CA GLU A 1078 7.45 -16.42 22.74
C GLU A 1078 6.47 -16.22 21.58
N VAL A 1079 5.63 -17.23 21.35
CA VAL A 1079 4.52 -17.21 20.38
C VAL A 1079 3.27 -17.78 21.04
N ASP A 1080 2.17 -17.07 20.87
CA ASP A 1080 0.83 -17.49 21.28
C ASP A 1080 0.01 -17.99 20.09
N VAL A 1081 -0.63 -19.15 20.26
CA VAL A 1081 -1.66 -19.67 19.36
C VAL A 1081 -3.00 -19.66 20.07
N ARG A 1082 -3.94 -18.85 19.58
CA ARG A 1082 -5.27 -18.64 20.18
C ARG A 1082 -6.35 -19.19 19.27
N ILE A 1083 -7.17 -20.10 19.80
CA ILE A 1083 -8.28 -20.73 19.10
C ILE A 1083 -9.56 -20.40 19.85
N SER A 1084 -10.48 -19.73 19.18
CA SER A 1084 -11.80 -19.41 19.76
C SER A 1084 -12.93 -19.94 18.91
N GLY A 1085 -14.00 -20.33 19.60
CA GLY A 1085 -15.17 -20.92 18.97
C GLY A 1085 -16.36 -20.95 19.92
N SER A 1086 -17.36 -21.75 19.56
CA SER A 1086 -18.56 -21.93 20.37
C SER A 1086 -19.00 -23.39 20.47
N LEU A 1087 -19.61 -23.77 21.58
CA LEU A 1087 -20.26 -25.06 21.75
C LEU A 1087 -21.62 -25.10 21.03
N ARG A 1088 -21.96 -26.24 20.44
CA ARG A 1088 -23.25 -26.51 19.79
C ARG A 1088 -24.20 -27.19 20.76
N VAL A 1089 -24.96 -26.36 21.48
CA VAL A 1089 -25.88 -26.79 22.54
C VAL A 1089 -26.99 -27.70 22.01
N ASP A 1090 -27.46 -27.42 20.78
CA ASP A 1090 -28.42 -28.25 20.04
C ASP A 1090 -27.95 -29.70 19.88
N SER A 1091 -26.70 -29.90 19.45
CA SER A 1091 -26.13 -31.23 19.29
C SER A 1091 -25.82 -31.88 20.63
N LEU A 1092 -25.34 -31.10 21.62
CA LEU A 1092 -25.06 -31.61 22.96
C LEU A 1092 -26.33 -32.07 23.71
N HIS A 1093 -27.51 -31.49 23.44
CA HIS A 1093 -28.77 -31.94 24.03
C HIS A 1093 -29.17 -33.35 23.57
N GLU A 1094 -29.00 -33.66 22.29
CA GLU A 1094 -29.32 -34.98 21.69
C GLU A 1094 -28.40 -36.12 22.18
N LEU A 1095 -27.20 -35.81 22.69
CA LEU A 1095 -26.25 -36.78 23.23
C LEU A 1095 -26.61 -37.19 24.67
N LYS A 1096 -26.66 -38.48 25.01
CA LYS A 1096 -26.88 -38.92 26.41
C LYS A 1096 -25.56 -38.96 27.19
N PHE A 1097 -25.37 -38.05 28.15
CA PHE A 1097 -24.23 -38.04 29.08
C PHE A 1097 -24.56 -37.24 30.35
N LYS A 1098 -23.83 -37.48 31.46
CA LYS A 1098 -23.94 -36.69 32.71
C LYS A 1098 -22.85 -35.61 32.77
N THR A 1099 -21.60 -36.01 32.58
CA THR A 1099 -20.43 -35.14 32.44
C THR A 1099 -19.58 -35.64 31.27
N LEU A 1100 -18.99 -34.71 30.53
CA LEU A 1100 -18.20 -34.99 29.34
C LEU A 1100 -16.98 -34.09 29.29
N GLU A 1101 -15.78 -34.67 29.35
CA GLU A 1101 -14.53 -33.92 29.21
C GLU A 1101 -14.09 -33.89 27.75
N LEU A 1102 -13.97 -32.70 27.17
CA LEU A 1102 -13.45 -32.50 25.83
C LEU A 1102 -11.94 -32.22 25.93
N VAL A 1103 -11.13 -33.14 25.42
CA VAL A 1103 -9.67 -33.10 25.54
C VAL A 1103 -9.04 -32.69 24.22
N THR A 1104 -8.55 -31.46 24.17
CA THR A 1104 -7.73 -30.94 23.08
C THR A 1104 -6.26 -31.24 23.37
N THR A 1105 -5.57 -31.87 22.44
CA THR A 1105 -4.16 -32.27 22.60
C THR A 1105 -3.27 -31.44 21.70
N ALA A 1106 -2.21 -30.85 22.26
CA ALA A 1106 -1.15 -30.20 21.50
C ALA A 1106 0.18 -30.88 21.78
N SER A 1107 0.96 -31.12 20.74
CA SER A 1107 2.31 -31.69 20.82
C SER A 1107 3.29 -30.86 20.01
N VAL A 1108 4.50 -30.73 20.52
CA VAL A 1108 5.59 -30.05 19.83
C VAL A 1108 6.66 -31.08 19.48
N GLU A 1109 7.18 -31.02 18.26
CA GLU A 1109 8.23 -31.92 17.77
C GLU A 1109 9.20 -31.17 16.84
N LEU A 1110 10.46 -31.60 16.85
CA LEU A 1110 11.48 -31.17 15.89
C LEU A 1110 11.75 -32.33 14.92
N SER A 1111 12.02 -32.00 13.66
CA SER A 1111 12.44 -32.99 12.66
C SER A 1111 13.70 -33.74 13.12
N GLN A 1112 13.77 -35.05 12.86
CA GLN A 1112 14.95 -35.86 13.17
C GLN A 1112 16.22 -35.39 12.44
N ALA A 1113 16.05 -34.68 11.31
CA ALA A 1113 17.14 -34.08 10.54
C ALA A 1113 17.59 -32.70 11.10
N SER A 1114 16.92 -32.18 12.13
CA SER A 1114 17.31 -30.91 12.76
C SER A 1114 18.64 -31.08 13.50
N PRO A 1115 19.57 -30.10 13.43
CA PRO A 1115 20.76 -30.09 14.28
C PRO A 1115 20.42 -29.82 15.76
N MET A 1116 19.18 -29.41 16.06
CA MET A 1116 18.67 -29.19 17.41
C MET A 1116 17.92 -30.41 17.94
N PHE A 1117 18.03 -30.66 19.25
CA PHE A 1117 17.24 -31.65 19.97
C PHE A 1117 16.54 -31.04 21.17
N LEU A 1118 15.37 -31.57 21.50
CA LEU A 1118 14.60 -31.18 22.68
C LEU A 1118 15.07 -31.99 23.90
N GLN A 1119 14.96 -31.41 25.09
CA GLN A 1119 15.17 -32.15 26.34
C GLN A 1119 14.13 -33.29 26.49
N GLU A 1120 12.87 -33.03 26.16
CA GLU A 1120 11.80 -34.03 26.06
C GLU A 1120 11.56 -34.40 24.59
N GLU A 1121 11.53 -35.69 24.24
CA GLU A 1121 11.40 -36.15 22.83
C GLU A 1121 10.15 -35.62 22.12
N ARG A 1122 9.03 -35.52 22.86
CA ARG A 1122 7.76 -35.00 22.35
C ARG A 1122 6.91 -34.42 23.49
N PRO A 1123 7.12 -33.15 23.89
CA PRO A 1123 6.33 -32.55 24.95
C PRO A 1123 4.85 -32.39 24.52
N ILE A 1124 3.95 -32.93 25.32
CA ILE A 1124 2.49 -32.92 25.08
C ILE A 1124 1.79 -32.09 26.15
N ARG A 1125 0.79 -31.29 25.76
CA ARG A 1125 -0.07 -30.50 26.64
C ARG A 1125 -1.54 -30.72 26.29
N HIS A 1126 -2.39 -30.91 27.31
CA HIS A 1126 -3.82 -31.20 27.14
C HIS A 1126 -4.70 -30.10 27.71
N ILE A 1127 -5.53 -29.45 26.90
CA ILE A 1127 -6.62 -28.60 27.40
C ILE A 1127 -7.86 -29.48 27.62
N ILE A 1128 -8.46 -29.39 28.81
CA ILE A 1128 -9.66 -30.13 29.18
C ILE A 1128 -10.78 -29.12 29.40
N LEU A 1129 -11.84 -29.22 28.59
CA LEU A 1129 -13.07 -28.46 28.75
C LEU A 1129 -14.18 -29.39 29.23
N GLU A 1130 -14.66 -29.19 30.46
CA GLU A 1130 -15.69 -30.04 31.05
C GLU A 1130 -17.10 -29.53 30.71
N VAL A 1131 -17.98 -30.42 30.22
CA VAL A 1131 -19.39 -30.10 29.90
C VAL A 1131 -20.31 -30.95 30.78
N ARG A 1132 -21.22 -30.31 31.53
CA ARG A 1132 -22.15 -30.98 32.46
C ARG A 1132 -23.61 -30.73 32.07
N LYS A 1133 -24.48 -31.74 32.24
CA LYS A 1133 -25.93 -31.57 32.13
C LYS A 1133 -26.57 -31.47 33.50
N GLU A 1134 -27.42 -30.47 33.69
CA GLU A 1134 -28.19 -30.27 34.92
C GLU A 1134 -29.26 -31.36 35.04
N GLU A 1135 -29.32 -32.06 36.18
CA GLU A 1135 -30.37 -33.05 36.46
C GLU A 1135 -31.64 -32.33 36.97
N ASP A 1136 -32.79 -32.62 36.34
CA ASP A 1136 -34.10 -32.11 36.73
C ASP A 1136 -34.52 -32.80 38.06
N TYR A 1137 -34.05 -32.30 39.20
CA TYR A 1137 -34.43 -32.80 40.52
C TYR A 1137 -35.88 -32.42 40.85
N ARG A 1138 -36.85 -33.18 40.34
CA ARG A 1138 -38.22 -33.16 40.86
C ARG A 1138 -38.29 -34.07 42.07
N VAL A 1139 -38.36 -33.50 43.27
CA VAL A 1139 -38.61 -34.26 44.51
C VAL A 1139 -39.88 -35.10 44.30
N PRO A 1140 -39.82 -36.44 44.42
CA PRO A 1140 -40.99 -37.30 44.25
C PRO A 1140 -42.08 -36.88 45.23
N ILE A 1141 -43.32 -36.74 44.75
CA ILE A 1141 -44.48 -36.36 45.57
C ILE A 1141 -44.62 -37.27 46.80
N TRP A 1142 -44.16 -38.53 46.72
CA TRP A 1142 -44.18 -39.44 47.87
C TRP A 1142 -43.21 -39.04 49.01
N ILE A 1143 -42.11 -38.34 48.71
CA ILE A 1143 -41.24 -37.78 49.76
C ILE A 1143 -41.95 -36.62 50.46
N ILE A 1144 -42.71 -35.80 49.72
CA ILE A 1144 -43.50 -34.70 50.29
C ILE A 1144 -44.64 -35.26 51.16
N ILE A 1145 -45.43 -36.22 50.65
CA ILE A 1145 -46.52 -36.82 51.43
C ILE A 1145 -45.95 -37.61 52.63
N GLY A 1146 -44.84 -38.32 52.45
CA GLY A 1146 -44.14 -39.03 53.54
C GLY A 1146 -43.61 -38.11 54.63
N SER A 1147 -43.00 -36.98 54.27
CA SER A 1147 -42.54 -35.96 55.22
C SER A 1147 -43.70 -35.24 55.92
N THR A 1148 -44.83 -35.01 55.24
CA THR A 1148 -46.02 -34.41 55.89
C THR A 1148 -46.69 -35.37 56.88
N LEU A 1149 -46.82 -36.67 56.54
CA LEU A 1149 -47.33 -37.70 57.46
C LEU A 1149 -46.38 -37.92 58.64
N GLY A 1150 -45.07 -38.00 58.38
CA GLY A 1150 -44.05 -38.12 59.43
C GLY A 1150 -44.02 -36.89 60.35
N GLY A 1151 -44.15 -35.68 59.77
CA GLY A 1151 -44.23 -34.43 60.52
C GLY A 1151 -45.48 -34.34 61.40
N LEU A 1152 -46.65 -34.76 60.90
CA LEU A 1152 -47.89 -34.81 61.69
C LEU A 1152 -47.81 -35.85 62.82
N LEU A 1153 -47.16 -36.99 62.58
CA LEU A 1153 -46.97 -38.03 63.59
C LEU A 1153 -45.96 -37.60 64.67
N LEU A 1154 -44.91 -36.88 64.29
CA LEU A 1154 -44.00 -36.26 65.24
C LEU A 1154 -44.70 -35.17 66.07
N LEU A 1155 -45.52 -34.33 65.43
CA LEU A 1155 -46.29 -33.29 66.09
C LEU A 1155 -47.30 -33.88 67.10
N SER A 1156 -48.00 -34.96 66.74
CA SER A 1156 -48.94 -35.62 67.65
C SER A 1156 -48.23 -36.26 68.86
N LEU A 1157 -47.05 -36.88 68.65
CA LEU A 1157 -46.21 -37.38 69.72
C LEU A 1157 -45.69 -36.26 70.63
N LEU A 1158 -45.31 -35.11 70.06
CA LEU A 1158 -44.90 -33.91 70.80
C LEU A 1158 -46.05 -33.33 71.63
N ILE A 1159 -47.25 -33.24 71.07
CA ILE A 1159 -48.46 -32.80 71.80
C ILE A 1159 -48.77 -33.76 72.95
N LEU A 1160 -48.68 -35.07 72.73
CA LEU A 1160 -48.84 -36.09 73.77
C LEU A 1160 -47.79 -35.96 74.88
N ALA A 1161 -46.52 -35.73 74.52
CA ALA A 1161 -45.44 -35.51 75.47
C ALA A 1161 -45.65 -34.21 76.28
N LEU A 1162 -46.02 -33.11 75.62
CA LEU A 1162 -46.31 -31.83 76.26
C LEU A 1162 -47.57 -31.89 77.15
N TRP A 1163 -48.57 -32.69 76.77
CA TRP A 1163 -49.74 -32.96 77.61
C TRP A 1163 -49.39 -33.79 78.85
N LYS A 1164 -48.55 -34.82 78.70
CA LYS A 1164 -48.09 -35.65 79.82
C LYS A 1164 -47.12 -34.92 80.76
N LEU A 1165 -46.40 -33.92 80.25
CA LEU A 1165 -45.54 -33.02 81.03
C LEU A 1165 -46.30 -31.83 81.66
N GLY A 1166 -47.64 -31.81 81.57
CA GLY A 1166 -48.48 -30.86 82.31
C GLY A 1166 -48.55 -29.44 81.71
N PHE A 1167 -48.07 -29.23 80.48
CA PHE A 1167 -47.96 -27.91 79.85
C PHE A 1167 -49.31 -27.25 79.49
N PHE A 1168 -50.42 -28.02 79.52
CA PHE A 1168 -51.77 -27.54 79.19
C PHE A 1168 -52.70 -27.41 80.42
N GLN A 1169 -52.20 -27.54 81.64
CA GLN A 1169 -52.98 -27.26 82.86
C GLN A 1169 -52.93 -25.77 83.22
N ARG A 1170 -54.01 -25.07 82.86
CA ARG A 1170 -54.19 -23.63 83.02
C ARG A 1170 -54.71 -23.32 84.42
N GLN A 1171 -53.97 -22.53 85.21
CA GLN A 1171 -54.56 -21.72 86.29
C GLN A 1171 -54.80 -20.29 85.76
N LYS A 1172 -56.08 -19.89 85.75
CA LYS A 1172 -56.63 -18.55 85.54
C LYS A 1172 -57.40 -18.21 86.83
N PRO A 1173 -57.75 -16.95 87.12
CA PRO A 1173 -57.05 -15.67 86.99
C PRO A 1173 -57.23 -14.79 88.26
N ARG A 1174 -56.65 -13.58 88.28
CA ARG A 1174 -57.19 -12.30 88.84
C ARG A 1174 -56.09 -11.24 88.70
N GLU A 1175 -56.29 -9.98 88.35
CA GLU A 1175 -57.43 -9.10 88.02
C GLU A 1175 -56.75 -7.86 87.36
N GLU A 1176 -57.37 -7.25 86.35
CA GLU A 1176 -57.66 -5.79 86.29
C GLU A 1176 -56.78 -4.93 85.36
N ALA A 1177 -57.47 -4.41 84.32
CA ALA A 1177 -57.54 -3.05 83.77
C ALA A 1177 -56.31 -2.19 83.36
N GLU A 1178 -56.54 -1.52 82.21
CA GLU A 1178 -56.08 -0.19 81.75
C GLU A 1178 -54.79 -0.01 80.89
N ASN A 1179 -55.05 0.26 79.59
CA ASN A 1179 -54.75 1.45 78.77
C ASN A 1179 -53.31 1.98 78.46
N GLU A 1180 -53.21 2.47 77.20
CA GLU A 1180 -52.27 3.44 76.58
C GLU A 1180 -50.80 3.03 76.34
N ALA A 1181 -50.02 3.55 75.37
CA ALA A 1181 -50.19 4.24 74.08
C ALA A 1181 -48.75 4.49 73.48
N ASN A 1182 -48.66 4.55 72.15
CA ASN A 1182 -47.78 5.41 71.31
C ASN A 1182 -46.23 5.42 71.32
N GLY A 1183 -45.68 5.63 70.11
CA GLY A 1183 -44.45 6.41 69.80
C GLY A 1183 -43.44 5.71 68.87
N LYS A 1184 -43.32 6.05 67.56
CA LYS A 1184 -42.43 7.06 66.90
C LYS A 1184 -40.91 6.68 66.91
N VAL A 1185 -39.98 6.99 65.99
CA VAL A 1185 -39.75 7.79 64.74
C VAL A 1185 -38.26 7.52 64.37
N ALA A 1186 -37.88 7.19 63.11
CA ALA A 1186 -37.24 7.99 62.04
C ALA A 1186 -35.69 8.16 62.03
N GLU A 1187 -35.21 8.54 60.82
CA GLU A 1187 -33.90 9.11 60.36
C GLU A 1187 -32.69 8.16 60.19
N GLU A 1188 -32.20 7.94 58.96
CA GLU A 1188 -31.39 8.76 58.01
C GLU A 1188 -29.87 8.68 58.24
N ARG A 1189 -29.15 7.98 57.34
CA ARG A 1189 -28.24 8.56 56.34
C ARG A 1189 -27.63 7.50 55.43
#